data_AF-A0A8S2NNS4-F1
#
_entry.id   AF-A0A8S2NNS4-F1
#
_cell.length_a   1.000
_cell.length_b   1.000
_cell.length_c   1.000
_cell.angle_alpha   90.00
_cell.angle_beta   90.00
_cell.angle_gamma   90.00
#
_symmetry.space_group_name_H-M   'P 1'
#
loop_
_entity.id
_entity.type
_entity.pdbx_description
1 polymer ?
#
loop_
_entity_poly.entity_id
_entity_poly.type
_entity_poly.pdbx_seq_one_letter_code
_entity_poly.pdbx_strand_id
1 'polypeptide(L)'
;MPFMTTLAVDSDSYACTDISQDLRLTEQSVNYDYAFAGYQNASIGTLIIAAGIKLIRWTTGTQKLLKEWSILTRQRMTRGHNDDQSSLMSTILIAKKRVEEQTELMYKENTIWTAVFNADKAAIDELINHDPHVVDTRRAVGECPIHMLFLYGTEAHLDIARDLLVRFPLIATQIYNKPNYYGENILHLAIVKREANMVDWLLSHASLEPYKDELLRARATGDFFKIGQPSYYGETPLGFACCTNQWNMVEILLKHGADMDSMDNNDNTVLHMLVICNLPDMYAKFKARWIERQAAKDKKKTIKSEKSELPKLWNRLNKDGLTPLTLAANSGRVKMLSALLQERAVLQWSYGNVSCLLHPLDQLDVGYYENEKNKNIFTLIIKGKHWHITHRMLCMTGQTIVLAGAVLKGAREIGEMCSMGFRNYVNTAGTIFLENLASIFCLGIFVVQILRLTKLSEYESLVLAFTSLVGWGYIFFFTMPFRFTGPFVIMIYKMLFNDVLRFCIIHTIFLAGFSQAFFILFNENGFGGFLSSIKQCFLGLLGEFDLDYYIKGRHPLASVTLLICHIVVITILLLNLLIAMMGDTYADVKKSAAKLWHLERARIALEIENGMSSSERKSDVNKYWVDVKGERYLQVEQVADDRSNLKEGKAEDD
;
A
#
# COMPACT_ATOMS: atom_id res chain seq x y z
N MET A 1 23.16 63.10 14.75
CA MET A 1 23.93 62.02 15.41
C MET A 1 23.54 61.97 16.88
N PRO A 2 23.05 60.83 17.39
CA PRO A 2 22.64 59.68 16.59
C PRO A 2 21.22 59.20 16.94
N PHE A 3 20.30 58.95 16.01
CA PHE A 3 20.15 59.21 14.57
C PHE A 3 18.63 59.12 14.35
N MET A 4 17.99 60.22 13.91
CA MET A 4 17.37 60.37 12.57
C MET A 4 16.11 59.52 12.34
N THR A 5 14.92 60.12 12.17
CA THR A 5 14.36 60.66 10.89
C THR A 5 14.27 59.55 9.83
N THR A 6 13.22 59.31 9.05
CA THR A 6 12.17 60.15 8.45
C THR A 6 11.46 59.26 7.42
N LEU A 7 10.21 59.61 7.03
CA LEU A 7 9.63 59.53 5.67
C LEU A 7 9.63 58.15 4.97
N ALA A 8 8.50 57.61 4.50
CA ALA A 8 7.65 58.08 3.39
C ALA A 8 6.50 57.01 3.24
N VAL A 9 5.21 57.33 3.06
CA VAL A 9 4.54 57.84 1.82
C VAL A 9 4.62 56.73 0.75
N ASP A 10 3.58 56.13 0.16
CA ASP A 10 2.19 56.49 -0.24
C ASP A 10 1.35 55.18 -0.39
N SER A 11 0.04 55.12 -0.11
CA SER A 11 -1.14 55.48 -0.96
C SER A 11 -1.20 54.70 -2.29
N ASP A 12 -2.24 53.91 -2.60
CA ASP A 12 -3.56 54.33 -3.13
C ASP A 12 -4.52 53.12 -3.08
N SER A 13 -5.70 53.20 -2.46
CA SER A 13 -7.00 53.55 -3.05
C SER A 13 -7.44 52.67 -4.23
N TYR A 14 -8.58 51.96 -4.09
CA TYR A 14 -9.81 52.14 -4.89
C TYR A 14 -10.93 51.18 -4.40
N ALA A 15 -12.07 51.77 -4.04
CA ALA A 15 -13.48 51.38 -4.24
C ALA A 15 -13.88 49.88 -4.20
N CYS A 16 -14.82 49.42 -3.35
CA CYS A 16 -16.23 49.80 -3.17
C CYS A 16 -17.12 49.54 -4.41
N THR A 17 -17.99 48.52 -4.32
CA THR A 17 -19.41 48.44 -4.78
C THR A 17 -19.84 46.95 -4.77
N ASP A 18 -20.69 46.56 -3.82
CA ASP A 18 -22.14 46.28 -3.97
C ASP A 18 -22.42 45.06 -4.87
N ILE A 19 -23.15 44.03 -4.42
CA ILE A 19 -24.60 44.09 -4.23
C ILE A 19 -25.03 43.25 -3.02
N SER A 20 -25.53 43.95 -2.01
CA SER A 20 -26.53 43.47 -1.06
C SER A 20 -27.92 43.76 -1.62
N GLN A 21 -28.73 42.72 -1.85
CA GLN A 21 -30.19 42.71 -2.01
C GLN A 21 -30.49 41.21 -2.25
N ASP A 22 -30.94 40.43 -1.29
CA ASP A 22 -32.28 40.50 -0.70
C ASP A 22 -32.31 39.78 0.65
N LEU A 23 -33.42 39.98 1.38
CA LEU A 23 -33.78 39.43 2.69
C LEU A 23 -33.50 40.36 3.89
N ARG A 24 -34.01 41.59 3.77
CA ARG A 24 -34.76 42.22 4.87
C ARG A 24 -36.22 41.77 4.77
N LEU A 25 -36.88 41.71 5.95
CA LEU A 25 -38.22 41.23 6.32
C LEU A 25 -38.05 39.95 7.17
N THR A 26 -38.14 39.94 8.49
CA THR A 26 -38.82 40.82 9.46
C THR A 26 -38.22 40.60 10.85
N GLU A 27 -37.61 41.61 11.44
CA GLU A 27 -37.41 41.70 12.90
C GLU A 27 -38.50 42.61 13.48
N GLN A 28 -39.36 42.05 14.33
CA GLN A 28 -40.14 42.80 15.31
C GLN A 28 -39.96 42.15 16.68
N SER A 29 -39.17 42.84 17.50
CA SER A 29 -39.25 43.02 18.96
C SER A 29 -40.11 42.06 19.78
N VAL A 30 -39.50 41.36 20.76
CA VAL A 30 -39.97 41.35 22.16
C VAL A 30 -38.75 41.25 23.10
N ASN A 31 -38.66 42.20 24.03
CA ASN A 31 -37.69 42.33 25.12
C ASN A 31 -37.57 41.07 25.98
N TYR A 32 -36.34 40.76 26.43
CA TYR A 32 -36.08 39.96 27.63
C TYR A 32 -35.27 40.80 28.63
N ASP A 33 -35.97 41.65 29.37
CA ASP A 33 -35.56 42.07 30.70
C ASP A 33 -36.67 41.60 31.66
N TYR A 34 -36.27 41.24 32.89
CA TYR A 34 -37.04 40.61 33.98
C TYR A 34 -37.04 39.07 34.02
N ALA A 35 -36.09 38.50 34.77
CA ALA A 35 -36.35 37.69 35.98
C ALA A 35 -35.09 36.95 36.44
N PHE A 36 -34.13 37.68 37.01
CA PHE A 36 -33.03 37.13 37.81
C PHE A 36 -33.33 37.39 39.30
N ALA A 37 -34.31 36.66 39.85
CA ALA A 37 -34.54 36.59 41.30
C ALA A 37 -35.39 35.35 41.61
N GLY A 38 -34.77 34.32 42.17
CA GLY A 38 -35.49 33.15 42.70
C GLY A 38 -34.97 31.79 42.23
N TYR A 39 -33.71 31.46 42.51
CA TYR A 39 -33.25 30.06 42.53
C TYR A 39 -32.19 29.87 43.62
N GLN A 40 -32.61 30.04 44.88
CA GLN A 40 -32.01 29.32 45.99
C GLN A 40 -32.94 28.13 46.26
N ASN A 41 -32.41 26.90 46.16
CA ASN A 41 -33.08 25.59 46.28
C ASN A 41 -33.57 24.93 44.96
N ALA A 42 -32.72 24.83 43.94
CA ALA A 42 -32.88 23.83 42.88
C ALA A 42 -32.09 22.56 43.21
N SER A 43 -32.76 21.40 43.32
CA SER A 43 -32.09 20.12 43.51
C SER A 43 -31.23 19.78 42.28
N ILE A 44 -30.08 19.11 42.50
CA ILE A 44 -29.13 18.70 41.44
C ILE A 44 -29.83 17.94 40.30
N GLY A 45 -30.93 17.24 40.58
CA GLY A 45 -31.77 16.57 39.57
C GLY A 45 -32.37 17.53 38.53
N THR A 46 -32.78 18.74 38.92
CA THR A 46 -33.30 19.76 37.98
C THR A 46 -32.20 20.37 37.12
N LEU A 47 -30.97 20.48 37.65
CA LEU A 47 -29.78 20.87 36.87
C LEU A 47 -29.33 19.76 35.92
N ILE A 48 -29.45 18.48 36.29
CA ILE A 48 -29.16 17.33 35.41
C ILE A 48 -30.23 17.16 34.34
N ILE A 49 -31.51 17.43 34.64
CA ILE A 49 -32.57 17.44 33.63
C ILE A 49 -32.43 18.65 32.71
N ALA A 50 -32.08 19.83 33.23
CA ALA A 50 -31.82 21.01 32.39
C ALA A 50 -30.52 20.86 31.56
N ALA A 51 -29.48 20.23 32.12
CA ALA A 51 -28.26 19.86 31.41
C ALA A 51 -28.52 18.72 30.43
N GLY A 52 -29.39 17.77 30.74
CA GLY A 52 -29.83 16.68 29.89
C GLY A 52 -30.73 17.16 28.76
N ILE A 53 -31.60 18.15 28.98
CA ILE A 53 -32.40 18.83 27.95
C ILE A 53 -31.49 19.75 27.12
N LYS A 54 -30.48 20.38 27.71
CA LYS A 54 -29.42 21.09 26.97
C LYS A 54 -28.52 20.13 26.19
N LEU A 55 -28.24 18.93 26.69
CA LEU A 55 -27.45 17.88 26.03
C LEU A 55 -28.30 17.19 24.96
N ILE A 56 -29.62 17.09 25.13
CA ILE A 56 -30.59 16.62 24.12
C ILE A 56 -30.81 17.72 23.08
N ARG A 57 -30.83 19.01 23.44
CA ARG A 57 -30.80 20.13 22.48
C ARG A 57 -29.46 20.32 21.82
N TRP A 58 -28.36 19.93 22.46
CA TRP A 58 -27.02 19.92 21.90
C TRP A 58 -26.78 18.66 21.07
N THR A 59 -27.42 17.52 21.36
CA THR A 59 -27.39 16.31 20.51
C THR A 59 -28.39 16.38 19.36
N THR A 60 -29.53 17.05 19.52
CA THR A 60 -30.41 17.41 18.40
C THR A 60 -29.86 18.59 17.61
N GLY A 61 -29.14 19.51 18.25
CA GLY A 61 -28.34 20.55 17.63
C GLY A 61 -27.10 20.02 16.91
N THR A 62 -26.44 18.97 17.43
CA THR A 62 -25.37 18.26 16.74
C THR A 62 -25.92 17.26 15.74
N GLN A 63 -27.16 16.77 15.85
CA GLN A 63 -27.82 16.03 14.77
C GLN A 63 -28.35 16.96 13.68
N LYS A 64 -28.73 18.19 14.00
CA LYS A 64 -29.07 19.23 13.03
C LYS A 64 -27.81 19.80 12.40
N LEU A 65 -26.73 19.97 13.15
CA LEU A 65 -25.39 20.25 12.64
C LEU A 65 -24.75 19.02 12.01
N LEU A 66 -25.07 17.77 12.32
CA LEU A 66 -24.60 16.58 11.59
C LEU A 66 -25.50 16.32 10.39
N LYS A 67 -26.76 16.77 10.39
CA LYS A 67 -27.60 16.84 9.18
C LYS A 67 -27.12 17.96 8.30
N GLU A 68 -26.92 19.17 8.79
CA GLU A 68 -26.36 20.31 8.04
C GLU A 68 -24.91 20.06 7.68
N TRP A 69 -24.10 19.43 8.52
CA TRP A 69 -22.73 19.02 8.20
C TRP A 69 -22.75 17.80 7.30
N SER A 70 -23.68 16.84 7.38
CA SER A 70 -23.87 15.75 6.38
C SER A 70 -24.52 16.23 5.09
N ILE A 71 -25.22 17.36 5.09
CA ILE A 71 -25.76 18.07 3.93
C ILE A 71 -24.68 18.97 3.37
N LEU A 72 -23.78 19.53 4.18
CA LEU A 72 -22.59 20.30 3.80
C LEU A 72 -21.39 19.41 3.48
N THR A 73 -21.33 18.16 3.96
CA THR A 73 -20.43 17.08 3.53
C THR A 73 -21.08 16.24 2.47
N ARG A 74 -22.40 16.19 2.32
CA ARG A 74 -23.00 15.80 1.03
C ARG A 74 -22.82 16.89 0.01
N GLN A 75 -22.88 18.17 0.34
CA GLN A 75 -22.61 19.29 -0.58
C GLN A 75 -21.11 19.54 -0.77
N ARG A 76 -20.23 19.18 0.18
CA ARG A 76 -18.75 19.17 0.04
C ARG A 76 -18.22 17.87 -0.53
N MET A 77 -18.86 16.73 -0.28
CA MET A 77 -18.59 15.52 -1.08
C MET A 77 -19.17 15.76 -2.47
N THR A 78 -20.41 16.18 -2.69
CA THR A 78 -20.84 16.69 -4.01
C THR A 78 -20.28 18.09 -4.36
N ARG A 79 -19.15 18.55 -3.83
CA ARG A 79 -18.37 19.68 -4.38
C ARG A 79 -16.92 19.25 -4.62
N GLY A 80 -16.26 18.60 -3.67
CA GLY A 80 -14.96 17.95 -3.88
C GLY A 80 -15.02 16.65 -4.68
N HIS A 81 -16.18 16.02 -4.76
CA HIS A 81 -16.53 14.89 -5.63
C HIS A 81 -17.39 15.36 -6.80
N ASN A 82 -17.95 16.59 -6.82
CA ASN A 82 -18.53 17.15 -8.06
C ASN A 82 -17.48 17.88 -8.90
N ASP A 83 -16.37 18.37 -8.36
CA ASP A 83 -15.27 18.87 -9.20
C ASP A 83 -14.56 17.69 -9.88
N ASP A 84 -14.35 16.58 -9.15
CA ASP A 84 -13.83 15.34 -9.72
C ASP A 84 -14.87 14.54 -10.51
N GLN A 85 -16.15 14.49 -10.13
CA GLN A 85 -17.19 13.86 -10.97
C GLN A 85 -17.67 14.77 -12.10
N SER A 86 -17.59 16.09 -12.05
CA SER A 86 -17.85 16.93 -13.23
C SER A 86 -16.65 16.94 -14.16
N SER A 87 -15.41 16.87 -13.64
CA SER A 87 -14.22 16.57 -14.43
C SER A 87 -14.32 15.18 -15.06
N LEU A 88 -14.65 14.15 -14.29
CA LEU A 88 -14.79 12.79 -14.79
C LEU A 88 -16.02 12.63 -15.69
N MET A 89 -17.16 13.23 -15.36
CA MET A 89 -18.37 13.21 -16.22
C MET A 89 -18.19 14.09 -17.44
N SER A 90 -17.48 15.21 -17.39
CA SER A 90 -17.14 15.98 -18.59
C SER A 90 -16.11 15.22 -19.43
N THR A 91 -15.14 14.54 -18.82
CA THR A 91 -14.19 13.67 -19.52
C THR A 91 -14.88 12.46 -20.12
N ILE A 92 -15.84 11.84 -19.43
CA ILE A 92 -16.69 10.75 -19.91
C ILE A 92 -17.65 11.26 -20.98
N LEU A 93 -18.21 12.46 -20.86
CA LEU A 93 -19.11 13.05 -21.86
C LEU A 93 -18.32 13.48 -23.10
N ILE A 94 -17.10 13.99 -22.95
CA ILE A 94 -16.16 14.27 -24.04
C ILE A 94 -15.72 12.95 -24.69
N ALA A 95 -15.42 11.92 -23.91
CA ALA A 95 -15.06 10.60 -24.43
C ALA A 95 -16.25 9.96 -25.15
N LYS A 96 -17.46 10.05 -24.59
CA LYS A 96 -18.70 9.56 -25.19
C LYS A 96 -19.04 10.33 -26.45
N LYS A 97 -18.91 11.66 -26.45
CA LYS A 97 -19.09 12.51 -27.62
C LYS A 97 -18.04 12.22 -28.70
N ARG A 98 -16.79 11.95 -28.32
CA ARG A 98 -15.73 11.49 -29.25
C ARG A 98 -16.05 10.10 -29.82
N VAL A 99 -16.59 9.18 -29.01
CA VAL A 99 -17.03 7.85 -29.46
C VAL A 99 -18.24 7.98 -30.39
N GLU A 100 -19.19 8.86 -30.09
CA GLU A 100 -20.35 9.18 -30.91
C GLU A 100 -19.91 9.81 -32.26
N GLU A 101 -19.03 10.81 -32.24
CA GLU A 101 -18.39 11.39 -33.43
C GLU A 101 -17.58 10.34 -34.22
N GLN A 102 -16.92 9.39 -33.55
CA GLN A 102 -16.21 8.27 -34.18
C GLN A 102 -17.16 7.29 -34.87
N THR A 103 -18.30 6.95 -34.25
CA THR A 103 -19.34 6.13 -34.88
C THR A 103 -20.00 6.87 -36.04
N GLU A 104 -20.30 8.17 -35.92
CA GLU A 104 -20.88 8.96 -37.01
C GLU A 104 -19.94 9.09 -38.22
N LEU A 105 -18.64 9.26 -38.00
CA LEU A 105 -17.62 9.21 -39.06
C LEU A 105 -17.46 7.81 -39.67
N MET A 106 -17.77 6.75 -38.92
CA MET A 106 -17.73 5.37 -39.39
C MET A 106 -18.86 5.04 -40.37
N TYR A 107 -19.99 5.74 -40.25
CA TYR A 107 -21.19 5.53 -41.09
C TYR A 107 -21.35 6.56 -42.20
N LYS A 108 -20.38 7.46 -42.42
CA LYS A 108 -20.38 8.27 -43.65
C LYS A 108 -20.14 7.35 -44.86
N GLU A 109 -21.16 7.26 -45.69
CA GLU A 109 -21.17 6.46 -46.93
C GLU A 109 -19.97 6.82 -47.84
N ASN A 110 -19.41 5.81 -48.53
CA ASN A 110 -18.26 5.90 -49.44
C ASN A 110 -16.91 6.32 -48.82
N THR A 111 -16.58 5.83 -47.62
CA THR A 111 -15.23 6.02 -47.05
C THR A 111 -14.46 4.69 -47.01
N ILE A 112 -13.12 4.73 -47.07
CA ILE A 112 -12.29 3.51 -46.91
C ILE A 112 -12.59 2.77 -45.61
N TRP A 113 -13.05 3.48 -44.57
CA TRP A 113 -13.36 2.93 -43.25
C TRP A 113 -14.58 2.01 -43.26
N THR A 114 -15.62 2.31 -44.04
CA THR A 114 -16.78 1.41 -44.19
C THR A 114 -16.39 0.14 -44.95
N ALA A 115 -15.55 0.29 -45.98
CA ALA A 115 -15.06 -0.85 -46.76
C ALA A 115 -14.14 -1.76 -45.92
N VAL A 116 -13.23 -1.17 -45.12
CA VAL A 116 -12.38 -1.90 -44.17
C VAL A 116 -13.18 -2.57 -43.07
N PHE A 117 -14.23 -1.94 -42.54
CA PHE A 117 -15.10 -2.54 -41.52
C PHE A 117 -15.86 -3.77 -42.04
N ASN A 118 -16.30 -3.74 -43.30
CA ASN A 118 -17.03 -4.83 -43.93
C ASN A 118 -16.11 -5.90 -44.57
N ALA A 119 -14.79 -5.73 -44.51
CA ALA A 119 -13.81 -6.53 -45.25
C ALA A 119 -14.10 -6.63 -46.76
N ASP A 120 -14.62 -5.55 -47.38
CA ASP A 120 -14.92 -5.51 -48.80
C ASP A 120 -13.67 -5.15 -49.60
N LYS A 121 -12.98 -6.18 -50.11
CA LYS A 121 -11.78 -6.02 -50.93
C LYS A 121 -12.02 -5.21 -52.20
N ALA A 122 -13.16 -5.41 -52.87
CA ALA A 122 -13.42 -4.78 -54.16
C ALA A 122 -13.60 -3.26 -53.99
N ALA A 123 -14.35 -2.84 -52.97
CA ALA A 123 -14.52 -1.43 -52.64
C ALA A 123 -13.20 -0.78 -52.21
N ILE A 124 -12.33 -1.49 -51.48
CA ILE A 124 -10.99 -0.99 -51.11
C ILE A 124 -10.13 -0.80 -52.36
N ASP A 125 -10.10 -1.79 -53.27
CA ASP A 125 -9.32 -1.72 -54.50
C ASP A 125 -9.80 -0.58 -55.42
N GLU A 126 -11.11 -0.35 -55.53
CA GLU A 126 -11.67 0.77 -56.30
C GLU A 126 -11.25 2.13 -55.74
N LEU A 127 -11.32 2.31 -54.41
CA LEU A 127 -10.90 3.54 -53.75
C LEU A 127 -9.40 3.80 -53.89
N ILE A 128 -8.57 2.77 -53.81
CA ILE A 128 -7.11 2.86 -53.98
C ILE A 128 -6.76 3.19 -55.44
N ASN A 129 -7.47 2.63 -56.41
CA ASN A 129 -7.27 2.92 -57.82
C ASN A 129 -7.62 4.39 -58.14
N HIS A 130 -8.61 4.97 -57.46
CA HIS A 130 -8.97 6.37 -57.60
C HIS A 130 -7.97 7.30 -56.91
N ASP A 131 -7.56 6.98 -55.67
CA ASP A 131 -6.56 7.75 -54.93
C ASP A 131 -5.69 6.81 -54.05
N PRO A 132 -4.41 6.58 -54.42
CA PRO A 132 -3.50 5.77 -53.64
C PRO A 132 -3.21 6.31 -52.23
N HIS A 133 -3.37 7.61 -51.98
CA HIS A 133 -3.12 8.21 -50.66
C HIS A 133 -4.20 7.88 -49.63
N VAL A 134 -5.31 7.28 -50.04
CA VAL A 134 -6.41 6.88 -49.14
C VAL A 134 -5.92 5.89 -48.07
N VAL A 135 -4.87 5.12 -48.37
CA VAL A 135 -4.23 4.18 -47.44
C VAL A 135 -3.50 4.86 -46.27
N ASP A 136 -3.15 6.14 -46.40
CA ASP A 136 -2.48 6.94 -45.36
C ASP A 136 -3.48 7.79 -44.55
N THR A 137 -4.77 7.67 -44.84
CA THR A 137 -5.80 8.42 -44.11
C THR A 137 -5.81 8.03 -42.63
N ARG A 138 -6.05 9.01 -41.76
CA ARG A 138 -6.04 8.80 -40.30
C ARG A 138 -7.33 9.23 -39.64
N ARG A 139 -7.75 8.50 -38.59
CA ARG A 139 -8.89 8.90 -37.76
C ARG A 139 -8.43 9.64 -36.49
N ALA A 140 -9.38 9.86 -35.58
CA ALA A 140 -9.19 10.62 -34.35
C ALA A 140 -8.14 10.05 -33.39
N VAL A 141 -7.87 8.73 -33.44
CA VAL A 141 -6.87 8.04 -32.60
C VAL A 141 -5.51 7.93 -33.32
N GLY A 142 -5.42 8.37 -34.57
CA GLY A 142 -4.18 8.35 -35.35
C GLY A 142 -3.88 7.04 -36.06
N GLU A 143 -4.85 6.11 -36.05
CA GLU A 143 -4.81 4.84 -36.77
C GLU A 143 -4.89 5.03 -38.28
N CYS A 144 -4.35 4.06 -39.02
CA CYS A 144 -4.42 3.96 -40.47
C CYS A 144 -5.33 2.77 -40.85
N PRO A 145 -5.85 2.67 -42.08
CA PRO A 145 -6.64 1.52 -42.54
C PRO A 145 -6.01 0.17 -42.19
N ILE A 146 -4.68 0.04 -42.34
CA ILE A 146 -3.94 -1.19 -41.97
C ILE A 146 -4.08 -1.54 -40.49
N HIS A 147 -4.04 -0.55 -39.59
CA HIS A 147 -4.18 -0.78 -38.16
C HIS A 147 -5.56 -1.37 -37.83
N MET A 148 -6.61 -0.92 -38.54
CA MET A 148 -7.96 -1.45 -38.35
C MET A 148 -8.10 -2.87 -38.92
N LEU A 149 -7.47 -3.19 -40.05
CA LEU A 149 -7.44 -4.56 -40.58
C LEU A 149 -6.84 -5.55 -39.57
N PHE A 150 -5.72 -5.18 -38.94
CA PHE A 150 -5.09 -5.97 -37.87
C PHE A 150 -5.93 -5.99 -36.58
N LEU A 151 -6.61 -4.90 -36.25
CA LEU A 151 -7.44 -4.82 -35.05
C LEU A 151 -8.70 -5.70 -35.17
N TYR A 152 -9.33 -5.78 -36.34
CA TYR A 152 -10.45 -6.70 -36.56
C TYR A 152 -9.97 -8.15 -36.62
N GLY A 153 -8.89 -8.41 -37.36
CA GLY A 153 -8.13 -9.66 -37.28
C GLY A 153 -8.88 -10.92 -37.76
N THR A 154 -9.97 -10.80 -38.52
CA THR A 154 -10.58 -11.97 -39.18
C THR A 154 -9.74 -12.37 -40.39
N GLU A 155 -9.83 -13.62 -40.85
CA GLU A 155 -9.04 -14.11 -42.00
C GLU A 155 -9.21 -13.21 -43.23
N ALA A 156 -10.43 -12.79 -43.54
CA ALA A 156 -10.71 -11.87 -44.65
C ALA A 156 -9.96 -10.52 -44.52
N HIS A 157 -9.92 -9.94 -43.31
CA HIS A 157 -9.19 -8.68 -43.10
C HIS A 157 -7.67 -8.89 -43.20
N LEU A 158 -7.15 -10.02 -42.71
CA LEU A 158 -5.73 -10.34 -42.80
C LEU A 158 -5.28 -10.62 -44.25
N ASP A 159 -6.13 -11.26 -45.06
CA ASP A 159 -5.86 -11.48 -46.48
C ASP A 159 -5.79 -10.15 -47.26
N ILE A 160 -6.72 -9.23 -46.98
CA ILE A 160 -6.67 -7.86 -47.51
C ILE A 160 -5.40 -7.14 -47.02
N ALA A 161 -5.03 -7.29 -45.75
CA ALA A 161 -3.82 -6.68 -45.19
C ALA A 161 -2.55 -7.20 -45.89
N ARG A 162 -2.45 -8.51 -46.17
CA ARG A 162 -1.31 -9.08 -46.92
C ARG A 162 -1.19 -8.46 -48.30
N ASP A 163 -2.31 -8.37 -49.03
CA ASP A 163 -2.34 -7.79 -50.37
C ASP A 163 -1.89 -6.31 -50.36
N LEU A 164 -2.42 -5.51 -49.42
CA LEU A 164 -2.02 -4.11 -49.27
C LEU A 164 -0.54 -3.94 -48.92
N LEU A 165 0.01 -4.80 -48.06
CA LEU A 165 1.42 -4.75 -47.66
C LEU A 165 2.38 -5.17 -48.79
N VAL A 166 1.93 -6.03 -49.70
CA VAL A 166 2.69 -6.38 -50.90
C VAL A 166 2.69 -5.20 -51.89
N ARG A 167 1.54 -4.55 -52.10
CA ARG A 167 1.40 -3.41 -53.02
C ARG A 167 2.06 -2.13 -52.49
N PHE A 168 1.97 -1.88 -51.19
CA PHE A 168 2.47 -0.69 -50.52
C PHE A 168 3.27 -1.04 -49.25
N PRO A 169 4.52 -1.52 -49.39
CA PRO A 169 5.34 -1.99 -48.26
C PRO A 169 5.60 -0.95 -47.17
N LEU A 170 5.68 0.34 -47.54
CA LEU A 170 5.93 1.44 -46.60
C LEU A 170 4.82 1.59 -45.55
N ILE A 171 3.60 1.12 -45.83
CA ILE A 171 2.49 1.18 -44.87
C ILE A 171 2.78 0.33 -43.63
N ALA A 172 3.65 -0.67 -43.72
CA ALA A 172 4.02 -1.51 -42.58
C ALA A 172 4.63 -0.70 -41.42
N THR A 173 5.36 0.37 -41.71
CA THR A 173 6.05 1.18 -40.69
C THR A 173 5.16 2.21 -40.01
N GLN A 174 3.90 2.30 -40.43
CA GLN A 174 2.96 3.25 -39.84
C GLN A 174 2.73 2.92 -38.36
N ILE A 175 2.69 3.98 -37.56
CA ILE A 175 2.41 3.94 -36.12
C ILE A 175 1.18 4.79 -35.80
N TYR A 176 0.55 4.49 -34.68
CA TYR A 176 -0.41 5.40 -34.04
C TYR A 176 0.31 6.70 -33.66
N ASN A 177 -0.26 7.85 -34.04
CA ASN A 177 0.38 9.17 -33.88
C ASN A 177 -0.27 10.08 -32.82
N LYS A 178 -1.27 9.59 -32.08
CA LYS A 178 -1.96 10.34 -31.01
C LYS A 178 -1.48 9.89 -29.63
N PRO A 179 -1.56 10.77 -28.60
CA PRO A 179 -0.92 10.54 -27.30
C PRO A 179 -1.32 9.24 -26.61
N ASN A 180 -2.56 8.77 -26.76
CA ASN A 180 -3.03 7.56 -26.06
C ASN A 180 -2.28 6.30 -26.49
N TYR A 181 -2.18 6.04 -27.80
CA TYR A 181 -1.60 4.81 -28.37
C TYR A 181 -0.28 5.07 -29.12
N TYR A 182 0.33 6.23 -28.89
CA TYR A 182 1.49 6.69 -29.63
C TYR A 182 2.58 5.61 -29.75
N GLY A 183 3.07 5.37 -30.97
CA GLY A 183 4.16 4.43 -31.25
C GLY A 183 3.75 2.96 -31.34
N GLU A 184 2.49 2.62 -31.09
CA GLU A 184 1.97 1.29 -31.38
C GLU A 184 1.99 1.04 -32.90
N ASN A 185 2.47 -0.13 -33.31
CA ASN A 185 2.58 -0.55 -34.72
C ASN A 185 1.73 -1.79 -35.00
N ILE A 186 1.62 -2.20 -36.26
CA ILE A 186 0.86 -3.40 -36.66
C ILE A 186 1.36 -4.70 -36.02
N LEU A 187 2.66 -4.78 -35.67
CA LEU A 187 3.24 -5.95 -35.01
C LEU A 187 2.76 -6.07 -33.56
N HIS A 188 2.64 -4.96 -32.83
CA HIS A 188 2.01 -4.93 -31.50
C HIS A 188 0.58 -5.46 -31.57
N LEU A 189 -0.22 -4.98 -32.53
CA LEU A 189 -1.61 -5.43 -32.72
C LEU A 189 -1.70 -6.93 -33.05
N ALA A 190 -0.85 -7.43 -33.95
CA ALA A 190 -0.82 -8.84 -34.33
C ALA A 190 -0.48 -9.75 -33.13
N ILE A 191 0.44 -9.30 -32.26
CA ILE A 191 0.81 -9.99 -31.02
C ILE A 191 -0.36 -10.00 -30.05
N VAL A 192 -1.04 -8.87 -29.85
CA VAL A 192 -2.24 -8.78 -28.98
C VAL A 192 -3.34 -9.72 -29.48
N LYS A 193 -3.50 -9.85 -30.81
CA LYS A 193 -4.47 -10.76 -31.46
C LYS A 193 -4.04 -12.23 -31.47
N ARG A 194 -2.80 -12.53 -31.09
CA ARG A 194 -2.24 -13.89 -31.03
C ARG A 194 -2.07 -14.57 -32.39
N GLU A 195 -1.89 -13.78 -33.44
CA GLU A 195 -1.78 -14.27 -34.83
C GLU A 195 -0.33 -14.60 -35.20
N ALA A 196 0.19 -15.71 -34.66
CA ALA A 196 1.60 -16.11 -34.85
C ALA A 196 1.99 -16.31 -36.32
N ASN A 197 1.09 -16.90 -37.13
CA ASN A 197 1.33 -17.13 -38.56
C ASN A 197 1.45 -15.81 -39.33
N MET A 198 0.62 -14.82 -38.99
CA MET A 198 0.69 -13.49 -39.61
C MET A 198 1.99 -12.78 -39.23
N VAL A 199 2.45 -12.95 -37.99
CA VAL A 199 3.72 -12.38 -37.52
C VAL A 199 4.93 -13.01 -38.24
N ASP A 200 4.98 -14.34 -38.36
CA ASP A 200 6.06 -15.02 -39.12
C ASP A 200 6.02 -14.61 -40.60
N TRP A 201 4.84 -14.45 -41.20
CA TRP A 201 4.69 -13.92 -42.56
C TRP A 201 5.21 -12.48 -42.69
N LEU A 202 4.77 -11.57 -41.82
CA LEU A 202 5.20 -10.15 -41.82
C LEU A 202 6.73 -9.99 -41.77
N LEU A 203 7.40 -10.86 -41.00
CA LEU A 203 8.83 -10.77 -40.75
C LEU A 203 9.69 -11.61 -41.71
N SER A 204 9.06 -12.43 -42.57
CA SER A 204 9.72 -13.27 -43.58
C SER A 204 9.49 -12.78 -45.02
N HIS A 205 8.46 -11.96 -45.25
CA HIS A 205 8.09 -11.57 -46.59
C HIS A 205 9.11 -10.63 -47.25
N ALA A 206 9.52 -10.95 -48.48
CA ALA A 206 10.63 -10.28 -49.15
C ALA A 206 10.43 -8.77 -49.36
N SER A 207 9.20 -8.32 -49.61
CA SER A 207 8.90 -6.88 -49.77
C SER A 207 9.03 -6.08 -48.47
N LEU A 208 8.98 -6.76 -47.32
CA LEU A 208 9.01 -6.15 -45.98
C LEU A 208 10.38 -6.28 -45.28
N GLU A 209 11.32 -7.05 -45.85
CA GLU A 209 12.66 -7.24 -45.27
C GLU A 209 13.39 -5.92 -44.96
N PRO A 210 13.30 -4.84 -45.77
CA PRO A 210 13.90 -3.54 -45.43
C PRO A 210 13.32 -2.88 -44.16
N TYR A 211 12.06 -3.16 -43.83
CA TYR A 211 11.31 -2.52 -42.74
C TYR A 211 11.22 -3.39 -41.48
N LYS A 212 11.62 -4.65 -41.56
CA LYS A 212 11.62 -5.63 -40.46
C LYS A 212 12.29 -5.12 -39.19
N ASP A 213 13.44 -4.50 -39.34
CA ASP A 213 14.22 -3.95 -38.24
C ASP A 213 13.51 -2.78 -37.53
N GLU A 214 12.78 -1.96 -38.29
CA GLU A 214 11.95 -0.88 -37.77
C GLU A 214 10.71 -1.43 -37.05
N LEU A 215 10.06 -2.46 -37.63
CA LEU A 215 8.93 -3.15 -37.02
C LEU A 215 9.29 -3.78 -35.66
N LEU A 216 10.45 -4.43 -35.57
CA LEU A 216 10.92 -5.11 -34.36
C LEU A 216 11.37 -4.13 -33.27
N ARG A 217 11.86 -2.94 -33.65
CA ARG A 217 12.38 -1.92 -32.71
C ARG A 217 11.37 -0.81 -32.39
N ALA A 218 10.18 -0.83 -32.99
CA ALA A 218 9.13 0.12 -32.68
C ALA A 218 8.77 0.12 -31.19
N ARG A 219 8.45 1.29 -30.64
CA ARG A 219 8.19 1.48 -29.21
C ARG A 219 6.83 2.13 -29.00
N ALA A 220 5.92 1.40 -28.37
CA ALA A 220 4.62 1.90 -27.94
C ALA A 220 4.75 2.70 -26.62
N THR A 221 4.90 4.04 -26.74
CA THR A 221 5.16 4.96 -25.61
C THR A 221 3.96 5.82 -25.21
N GLY A 222 2.81 5.59 -25.84
CA GLY A 222 1.56 6.30 -25.56
C GLY A 222 1.12 6.22 -24.09
N ASP A 223 0.25 7.15 -23.69
CA ASP A 223 -0.24 7.28 -22.31
C ASP A 223 -0.90 6.00 -21.79
N PHE A 224 -1.53 5.20 -22.68
CA PHE A 224 -2.13 3.91 -22.35
C PHE A 224 -1.11 2.85 -21.89
N PHE A 225 0.14 2.98 -22.34
CA PHE A 225 1.22 2.03 -22.07
C PHE A 225 2.16 2.49 -20.94
N LYS A 226 1.84 3.56 -20.21
CA LYS A 226 2.68 4.05 -19.10
C LYS A 226 2.52 3.23 -17.82
N ILE A 227 3.52 3.31 -16.93
CA ILE A 227 3.46 2.71 -15.59
C ILE A 227 2.20 3.18 -14.85
N GLY A 228 1.47 2.23 -14.25
CA GLY A 228 0.23 2.48 -13.52
C GLY A 228 -1.04 2.29 -14.34
N GLN A 229 -0.91 2.19 -15.67
CA GLN A 229 -1.99 1.77 -16.55
C GLN A 229 -2.07 0.24 -16.66
N PRO A 230 -3.23 -0.33 -17.02
CA PRO A 230 -3.41 -1.79 -17.09
C PRO A 230 -2.53 -2.48 -18.15
N SER A 231 -2.05 -1.76 -19.16
CA SER A 231 -1.35 -2.32 -20.33
C SER A 231 0.10 -1.89 -20.43
N TYR A 232 0.84 -1.92 -19.32
CA TYR A 232 2.28 -1.68 -19.35
C TYR A 232 3.05 -2.96 -19.76
N TYR A 233 3.54 -3.00 -21.01
CA TYR A 233 4.15 -4.20 -21.61
C TYR A 233 5.60 -4.02 -22.10
N GLY A 234 6.31 -2.99 -21.64
CA GLY A 234 7.74 -2.79 -21.95
C GLY A 234 8.02 -2.26 -23.36
N GLU A 235 7.02 -1.58 -23.96
CA GLU A 235 7.06 -0.78 -25.20
C GLU A 235 7.39 -1.52 -26.50
N THR A 236 8.19 -2.58 -26.45
CA THR A 236 8.67 -3.32 -27.62
C THR A 236 7.75 -4.49 -27.96
N PRO A 237 7.69 -4.94 -29.23
CA PRO A 237 6.92 -6.11 -29.63
C PRO A 237 7.31 -7.37 -28.84
N LEU A 238 8.61 -7.56 -28.57
CA LEU A 238 9.10 -8.67 -27.74
C LEU A 238 8.56 -8.58 -26.31
N GLY A 239 8.55 -7.38 -25.72
CA GLY A 239 7.93 -7.11 -24.43
C GLY A 239 6.46 -7.51 -24.40
N PHE A 240 5.69 -7.14 -25.42
CA PHE A 240 4.26 -7.50 -25.54
C PHE A 240 4.05 -9.02 -25.62
N ALA A 241 4.83 -9.73 -26.42
CA ALA A 241 4.71 -11.20 -26.54
C ALA A 241 5.02 -11.91 -25.21
N CYS A 242 6.03 -11.43 -24.49
CA CYS A 242 6.40 -11.93 -23.17
C CYS A 242 5.32 -11.63 -22.12
N CYS A 243 4.83 -10.39 -22.06
CA CYS A 243 3.82 -9.96 -21.08
C CYS A 243 2.45 -10.62 -21.29
N THR A 244 2.11 -10.93 -22.55
CA THR A 244 0.88 -11.65 -22.92
C THR A 244 1.00 -13.18 -22.81
N ASN A 245 2.15 -13.68 -22.33
CA ASN A 245 2.44 -15.09 -22.08
C ASN A 245 2.41 -15.99 -23.34
N GLN A 246 2.94 -15.50 -24.47
CA GLN A 246 2.90 -16.20 -25.76
C GLN A 246 4.29 -16.72 -26.19
N TRP A 247 4.68 -17.92 -25.71
CA TRP A 247 6.04 -18.45 -25.99
C TRP A 247 6.32 -18.67 -27.47
N ASN A 248 5.36 -19.24 -28.22
CA ASN A 248 5.51 -19.45 -29.67
C ASN A 248 5.79 -18.12 -30.41
N MET A 249 5.07 -17.06 -30.04
CA MET A 249 5.29 -15.72 -30.59
C MET A 249 6.68 -15.18 -30.25
N VAL A 250 7.14 -15.39 -29.01
CA VAL A 250 8.50 -15.03 -28.60
C VAL A 250 9.53 -15.76 -29.47
N GLU A 251 9.39 -17.07 -29.70
CA GLU A 251 10.31 -17.83 -30.54
C GLU A 251 10.38 -17.31 -31.98
N ILE A 252 9.24 -16.97 -32.59
CA ILE A 252 9.17 -16.37 -33.92
C ILE A 252 9.91 -15.03 -33.93
N LEU A 253 9.61 -14.13 -33.00
CA LEU A 253 10.28 -12.83 -32.92
C LEU A 253 11.80 -12.97 -32.75
N LEU A 254 12.24 -13.90 -31.91
CA LEU A 254 13.67 -14.18 -31.69
C LEU A 254 14.35 -14.76 -32.93
N LYS A 255 13.69 -15.66 -33.66
CA LYS A 255 14.15 -16.22 -34.94
C LYS A 255 14.36 -15.11 -35.98
N HIS A 256 13.48 -14.12 -36.01
CA HIS A 256 13.56 -12.98 -36.94
C HIS A 256 14.49 -11.84 -36.48
N GLY A 257 15.20 -12.00 -35.37
CA GLY A 257 16.24 -11.05 -34.96
C GLY A 257 15.84 -10.05 -33.88
N ALA A 258 14.69 -10.24 -33.21
CA ALA A 258 14.31 -9.39 -32.08
C ALA A 258 15.41 -9.32 -31.01
N ASP A 259 15.63 -8.11 -30.50
CA ASP A 259 16.65 -7.85 -29.48
C ASP A 259 16.14 -8.18 -28.08
N MET A 260 16.80 -9.16 -27.45
CA MET A 260 16.48 -9.63 -26.09
C MET A 260 17.03 -8.72 -25.01
N ASP A 261 18.00 -7.87 -25.37
CA ASP A 261 18.65 -6.92 -24.49
C ASP A 261 17.95 -5.55 -24.51
N SER A 262 16.82 -5.44 -25.23
CA SER A 262 16.02 -4.24 -25.34
C SER A 262 15.45 -3.78 -23.99
N MET A 263 15.32 -2.45 -23.86
CA MET A 263 14.86 -1.76 -22.66
C MET A 263 13.84 -0.71 -23.04
N ASP A 264 12.90 -0.46 -22.14
CA ASP A 264 11.88 0.59 -22.28
C ASP A 264 12.38 1.96 -21.75
N ASN A 265 11.49 2.96 -21.66
CA ASN A 265 11.88 4.31 -21.20
C ASN A 265 12.27 4.39 -19.71
N ASN A 266 12.05 3.31 -18.96
CA ASN A 266 12.39 3.20 -17.55
C ASN A 266 13.59 2.26 -17.34
N ASP A 267 14.33 1.95 -18.41
CA ASP A 267 15.43 0.99 -18.44
C ASP A 267 15.00 -0.41 -17.96
N ASN A 268 13.71 -0.73 -18.03
CA ASN A 268 13.22 -2.06 -17.70
C ASN A 268 13.50 -3.00 -18.89
N THR A 269 14.29 -4.03 -18.63
CA THR A 269 14.45 -5.16 -19.54
C THR A 269 13.18 -6.01 -19.58
N VAL A 270 13.06 -6.89 -20.58
CA VAL A 270 11.98 -7.89 -20.65
C VAL A 270 11.85 -8.72 -19.36
N LEU A 271 12.96 -9.01 -18.67
CA LEU A 271 12.93 -9.72 -17.39
C LEU A 271 12.27 -8.89 -16.27
N HIS A 272 12.47 -7.58 -16.24
CA HIS A 272 11.73 -6.70 -15.31
C HIS A 272 10.25 -6.71 -15.63
N MET A 273 9.88 -6.69 -16.92
CA MET A 273 8.48 -6.75 -17.33
C MET A 273 7.80 -8.06 -16.93
N LEU A 274 8.48 -9.20 -17.06
CA LEU A 274 7.96 -10.49 -16.60
C LEU A 274 7.73 -10.53 -15.08
N VAL A 275 8.57 -9.83 -14.31
CA VAL A 275 8.33 -9.61 -12.87
C VAL A 275 7.08 -8.77 -12.65
N ILE A 276 6.88 -7.69 -13.42
CA ILE A 276 5.70 -6.81 -13.39
C ILE A 276 4.43 -7.50 -13.92
N CYS A 277 4.54 -8.55 -14.70
CA CYS A 277 3.40 -9.39 -15.11
C CYS A 277 3.19 -10.62 -14.20
N ASN A 278 4.13 -10.91 -13.28
CA ASN A 278 4.07 -12.06 -12.36
C ASN A 278 4.06 -13.41 -13.10
N LEU A 279 4.91 -13.57 -14.12
CA LEU A 279 4.99 -14.76 -14.98
C LEU A 279 6.33 -15.52 -14.76
N PRO A 280 6.43 -16.41 -13.75
CA PRO A 280 7.68 -17.11 -13.42
C PRO A 280 8.11 -18.11 -14.50
N ASP A 281 7.19 -18.88 -15.08
CA ASP A 281 7.53 -19.90 -16.09
C ASP A 281 8.09 -19.27 -17.37
N MET A 282 7.47 -18.16 -17.81
CA MET A 282 7.95 -17.37 -18.94
C MET A 282 9.33 -16.77 -18.66
N TYR A 283 9.57 -16.32 -17.42
CA TYR A 283 10.88 -15.82 -16.99
C TYR A 283 11.96 -16.90 -17.10
N ALA A 284 11.69 -18.10 -16.59
CA ALA A 284 12.64 -19.22 -16.66
C ALA A 284 12.97 -19.59 -18.10
N LYS A 285 11.95 -19.73 -18.97
CA LYS A 285 12.13 -20.02 -20.40
C LYS A 285 12.92 -18.93 -21.12
N PHE A 286 12.57 -17.66 -20.92
CA PHE A 286 13.25 -16.53 -21.56
C PHE A 286 14.72 -16.43 -21.11
N LYS A 287 14.99 -16.62 -19.81
CA LYS A 287 16.35 -16.64 -19.25
C LYS A 287 17.18 -17.77 -19.86
N ALA A 288 16.65 -19.00 -19.94
CA ALA A 288 17.33 -20.13 -20.55
C ALA A 288 17.69 -19.85 -22.02
N ARG A 289 16.73 -19.34 -22.79
CA ARG A 289 16.93 -18.96 -24.19
C ARG A 289 17.97 -17.85 -24.37
N TRP A 290 18.02 -16.90 -23.44
CA TRP A 290 19.04 -15.86 -23.44
C TRP A 290 20.45 -16.42 -23.23
N ILE A 291 20.61 -17.35 -22.27
CA ILE A 291 21.89 -18.02 -22.00
C ILE A 291 22.38 -18.79 -23.22
N GLU A 292 21.50 -19.56 -23.87
CA GLU A 292 21.83 -20.31 -25.10
C GLU A 292 22.34 -19.40 -26.22
N ARG A 293 21.66 -18.27 -26.44
CA ARG A 293 22.01 -17.32 -27.51
C ARG A 293 23.34 -16.62 -27.24
N GLN A 294 23.64 -16.29 -25.99
CA GLN A 294 24.95 -15.74 -25.62
C GLN A 294 26.05 -16.77 -25.81
N ALA A 295 25.85 -18.02 -25.34
CA ALA A 295 26.80 -19.11 -25.58
C ALA A 295 27.07 -19.35 -27.08
N ALA A 296 26.04 -19.20 -27.94
CA ALA A 296 26.20 -19.29 -29.39
C ALA A 296 26.96 -18.09 -30.01
N LYS A 297 26.81 -16.88 -29.46
CA LYS A 297 27.59 -15.69 -29.87
C LYS A 297 29.06 -15.82 -29.46
N ASP A 298 29.32 -16.33 -28.27
CA ASP A 298 30.69 -16.50 -27.74
C ASP A 298 31.48 -17.54 -28.55
N LYS A 299 30.82 -18.61 -29.01
CA LYS A 299 31.42 -19.58 -29.96
C LYS A 299 31.81 -18.96 -31.31
N LYS A 300 31.17 -17.86 -31.73
CA LYS A 300 31.48 -17.13 -32.98
C LYS A 300 32.54 -16.04 -32.79
N LYS A 301 32.77 -15.58 -31.56
CA LYS A 301 33.68 -14.46 -31.20
C LYS A 301 35.15 -14.86 -30.99
N THR A 302 35.56 -16.09 -31.36
CA THR A 302 36.91 -16.62 -31.13
C THR A 302 38.05 -15.89 -31.88
N ILE A 303 37.80 -14.77 -32.56
CA ILE A 303 38.84 -13.93 -33.14
C ILE A 303 38.63 -12.47 -32.71
N LYS A 304 39.50 -12.04 -31.79
CA LYS A 304 39.77 -10.68 -31.28
C LYS A 304 38.83 -10.15 -30.18
N SER A 305 39.48 -9.92 -29.04
CA SER A 305 38.98 -9.35 -27.80
C SER A 305 38.48 -7.92 -27.95
N GLU A 306 37.47 -7.54 -27.16
CA GLU A 306 37.62 -6.51 -26.14
C GLU A 306 36.49 -6.61 -25.10
N LYS A 307 36.89 -6.50 -23.83
CA LYS A 307 36.06 -6.59 -22.63
C LYS A 307 35.12 -5.38 -22.55
N SER A 308 33.89 -5.57 -22.99
CA SER A 308 32.72 -4.89 -22.43
C SER A 308 31.61 -5.93 -22.31
N GLU A 309 31.80 -6.87 -21.39
CA GLU A 309 30.75 -7.83 -21.03
C GLU A 309 29.70 -7.04 -20.22
N LEU A 310 28.69 -6.54 -20.92
CA LEU A 310 27.48 -6.03 -20.29
C LEU A 310 27.02 -7.01 -19.20
N PRO A 311 26.61 -6.52 -18.01
CA PRO A 311 26.17 -7.40 -16.94
C PRO A 311 25.06 -8.34 -17.41
N LYS A 312 25.06 -9.57 -16.86
CA LYS A 312 24.03 -10.59 -17.07
C LYS A 312 22.64 -9.95 -17.05
N LEU A 313 21.73 -10.36 -17.94
CA LEU A 313 20.43 -9.69 -18.14
C LEU A 313 19.63 -9.53 -16.83
N TRP A 314 19.72 -10.53 -15.93
CA TRP A 314 19.06 -10.54 -14.61
C TRP A 314 19.79 -9.73 -13.52
N ASN A 315 20.95 -9.16 -13.81
CA ASN A 315 21.71 -8.26 -12.93
C ASN A 315 21.68 -6.81 -13.43
N ARG A 316 21.02 -6.52 -14.57
CA ARG A 316 20.83 -5.15 -15.04
C ARG A 316 19.88 -4.40 -14.13
N LEU A 317 20.19 -3.12 -13.93
CA LEU A 317 19.41 -2.21 -13.11
C LEU A 317 18.47 -1.41 -14.01
N ASN A 318 17.22 -1.25 -13.56
CA ASN A 318 16.31 -0.28 -14.13
C ASN A 318 16.60 1.14 -13.60
N LYS A 319 15.81 2.12 -14.04
CA LYS A 319 15.93 3.53 -13.63
C LYS A 319 15.79 3.77 -12.12
N ASP A 320 15.08 2.87 -11.41
CA ASP A 320 14.94 2.92 -9.94
C ASP A 320 16.14 2.30 -9.18
N GLY A 321 17.14 1.80 -9.91
CA GLY A 321 18.28 1.06 -9.36
C GLY A 321 17.89 -0.34 -8.86
N LEU A 322 16.88 -0.96 -9.46
CA LEU A 322 16.39 -2.29 -9.10
C LEU A 322 16.74 -3.31 -10.19
N THR A 323 17.16 -4.50 -9.78
CA THR A 323 17.24 -5.69 -10.62
C THR A 323 15.86 -6.35 -10.71
N PRO A 324 15.64 -7.31 -11.61
CA PRO A 324 14.38 -8.07 -11.63
C PRO A 324 14.06 -8.75 -10.28
N LEU A 325 15.10 -9.22 -9.57
CA LEU A 325 14.94 -9.86 -8.26
C LEU A 325 14.56 -8.85 -7.17
N THR A 326 15.26 -7.71 -7.10
CA THR A 326 14.94 -6.67 -6.10
C THR A 326 13.61 -5.97 -6.41
N LEU A 327 13.22 -5.89 -7.68
CA LEU A 327 11.89 -5.44 -8.11
C LEU A 327 10.79 -6.41 -7.65
N ALA A 328 11.00 -7.72 -7.73
CA ALA A 328 10.06 -8.72 -7.23
C ALA A 328 9.83 -8.58 -5.71
N ALA A 329 10.90 -8.31 -4.97
CA ALA A 329 10.84 -8.04 -3.54
C ALA A 329 10.09 -6.72 -3.23
N ASN A 330 10.44 -5.63 -3.92
CA ASN A 330 9.83 -4.32 -3.71
C ASN A 330 8.34 -4.27 -4.09
N SER A 331 7.92 -5.07 -5.08
CA SER A 331 6.52 -5.17 -5.51
C SER A 331 5.67 -6.14 -4.67
N GLY A 332 6.27 -6.86 -3.71
CA GLY A 332 5.54 -7.78 -2.83
C GLY A 332 5.05 -9.07 -3.50
N ARG A 333 5.61 -9.44 -4.66
CA ARG A 333 5.17 -10.60 -5.44
C ARG A 333 5.82 -11.89 -4.94
N VAL A 334 5.24 -12.46 -3.88
CA VAL A 334 5.81 -13.62 -3.16
C VAL A 334 6.08 -14.81 -4.10
N LYS A 335 5.14 -15.17 -4.98
CA LYS A 335 5.29 -16.31 -5.91
C LYS A 335 6.43 -16.11 -6.90
N MET A 336 6.54 -14.90 -7.46
CA MET A 336 7.62 -14.55 -8.38
C MET A 336 8.97 -14.56 -7.64
N LEU A 337 9.02 -13.94 -6.46
CA LEU A 337 10.24 -13.89 -5.65
C LEU A 337 10.72 -15.29 -5.26
N SER A 338 9.82 -16.19 -4.84
CA SER A 338 10.18 -17.58 -4.51
C SER A 338 10.70 -18.34 -5.73
N ALA A 339 10.03 -18.19 -6.88
CA ALA A 339 10.48 -18.81 -8.12
C ALA A 339 11.85 -18.29 -8.55
N LEU A 340 12.09 -16.99 -8.49
CA LEU A 340 13.40 -16.39 -8.82
C LEU A 340 14.52 -16.85 -7.88
N LEU A 341 14.23 -17.03 -6.58
CA LEU A 341 15.21 -17.54 -5.62
C LEU A 341 15.53 -19.03 -5.84
N GLN A 342 14.53 -19.83 -6.23
CA GLN A 342 14.72 -21.24 -6.59
C GLN A 342 15.48 -21.39 -7.92
N GLU A 343 15.13 -20.61 -8.95
CA GLU A 343 15.80 -20.56 -10.27
C GLU A 343 17.25 -20.07 -10.21
N ARG A 344 17.66 -19.44 -9.10
CA ARG A 344 19.05 -19.03 -8.84
C ARG A 344 19.80 -20.05 -7.99
N ALA A 345 19.10 -20.99 -7.35
CA ALA A 345 19.70 -22.00 -6.51
C ALA A 345 20.46 -23.01 -7.38
N VAL A 346 21.66 -23.37 -6.95
CA VAL A 346 22.49 -24.38 -7.62
C VAL A 346 22.50 -25.63 -6.77
N LEU A 347 22.13 -26.77 -7.35
CA LEU A 347 22.23 -28.06 -6.66
C LEU A 347 23.70 -28.44 -6.48
N GLN A 348 24.13 -28.63 -5.23
CA GLN A 348 25.49 -29.07 -4.92
C GLN A 348 25.58 -30.59 -4.85
N TRP A 349 24.68 -31.21 -4.10
CA TRP A 349 24.54 -32.65 -3.97
C TRP A 349 23.12 -33.02 -3.59
N SER A 350 22.71 -34.24 -3.93
CA SER A 350 21.46 -34.84 -3.51
C SER A 350 21.73 -36.27 -3.04
N TYR A 351 21.26 -36.61 -1.85
CA TYR A 351 21.37 -37.94 -1.27
C TYR A 351 20.01 -38.40 -0.73
N GLY A 352 19.40 -39.35 -1.44
CA GLY A 352 18.03 -39.78 -1.16
C GLY A 352 17.07 -38.59 -1.21
N ASN A 353 16.37 -38.34 -0.11
CA ASN A 353 15.40 -37.26 0.02
C ASN A 353 16.02 -35.92 0.45
N VAL A 354 17.32 -35.87 0.73
CA VAL A 354 18.01 -34.67 1.17
C VAL A 354 18.78 -34.06 0.00
N SER A 355 18.47 -32.82 -0.34
CA SER A 355 19.18 -32.05 -1.36
C SER A 355 19.82 -30.81 -0.74
N CYS A 356 21.08 -30.56 -1.08
CA CYS A 356 21.80 -29.35 -0.69
C CYS A 356 21.80 -28.34 -1.84
N LEU A 357 21.12 -27.22 -1.63
CA LEU A 357 21.01 -26.12 -2.56
C LEU A 357 21.91 -24.96 -2.12
N LEU A 358 22.66 -24.40 -3.06
CA LEU A 358 23.50 -23.23 -2.90
C LEU A 358 22.75 -22.00 -3.42
N HIS A 359 22.39 -21.08 -2.54
CA HIS A 359 21.74 -19.82 -2.90
C HIS A 359 22.76 -18.68 -3.01
N PRO A 360 22.88 -18.00 -4.16
CA PRO A 360 23.85 -16.91 -4.32
C PRO A 360 23.46 -15.70 -3.46
N LEU A 361 24.45 -15.10 -2.79
CA LEU A 361 24.25 -14.00 -1.84
C LEU A 361 24.36 -12.60 -2.47
N ASP A 362 24.60 -12.50 -3.78
CA ASP A 362 24.93 -11.28 -4.53
C ASP A 362 23.94 -10.11 -4.41
N GLN A 363 22.70 -10.37 -4.00
CA GLN A 363 21.64 -9.37 -3.78
C GLN A 363 20.88 -9.54 -2.45
N LEU A 364 21.30 -10.53 -1.65
CA LEU A 364 20.72 -10.88 -0.35
C LEU A 364 21.57 -10.36 0.83
N ASP A 365 22.90 -10.31 0.69
CA ASP A 365 23.81 -9.93 1.78
C ASP A 365 23.98 -8.40 1.88
N VAL A 366 23.85 -7.86 3.10
CA VAL A 366 23.79 -6.40 3.39
C VAL A 366 25.19 -5.82 3.53
N GLY A 367 26.15 -6.64 3.98
CA GLY A 367 27.43 -6.16 4.50
C GLY A 367 28.57 -5.97 3.49
N TYR A 368 28.43 -6.34 2.21
CA TYR A 368 29.60 -6.43 1.33
C TYR A 368 29.55 -5.70 -0.01
N TYR A 369 28.38 -5.44 -0.58
CA TYR A 369 28.28 -4.63 -1.79
C TYR A 369 28.06 -3.16 -1.40
N GLU A 370 29.13 -2.47 -0.99
CA GLU A 370 29.18 -1.00 -0.82
C GLU A 370 29.09 -0.26 -2.18
N ASN A 371 28.26 -0.74 -3.10
CA ASN A 371 27.82 0.09 -4.21
C ASN A 371 26.52 0.73 -3.77
N GLU A 372 26.55 2.03 -3.46
CA GLU A 372 25.39 2.87 -3.07
C GLU A 372 24.17 2.73 -3.99
N LYS A 373 24.35 2.14 -5.20
CA LYS A 373 23.31 1.89 -6.19
C LYS A 373 22.54 0.58 -6.03
N ASN A 374 23.08 -0.45 -5.38
CA ASN A 374 22.41 -1.76 -5.26
C ASN A 374 21.61 -1.85 -3.96
N LYS A 375 20.29 -1.68 -4.06
CA LYS A 375 19.38 -1.87 -2.92
C LYS A 375 19.27 -3.35 -2.57
N ASN A 376 19.62 -3.72 -1.34
CA ASN A 376 19.48 -5.08 -0.83
C ASN A 376 18.00 -5.50 -0.69
N ILE A 377 17.69 -6.77 -0.94
CA ILE A 377 16.34 -7.32 -0.80
C ILE A 377 15.76 -7.14 0.61
N PHE A 378 16.54 -7.41 1.67
CA PHE A 378 16.12 -7.21 3.06
C PHE A 378 15.87 -5.74 3.39
N THR A 379 16.70 -4.81 2.92
CA THR A 379 16.45 -3.38 3.16
C THR A 379 15.20 -2.89 2.42
N LEU A 380 14.91 -3.44 1.24
CA LEU A 380 13.68 -3.17 0.49
C LEU A 380 12.43 -3.75 1.14
N ILE A 381 12.48 -4.98 1.63
CA ILE A 381 11.35 -5.65 2.30
C ILE A 381 11.08 -5.01 3.66
N ILE A 382 12.12 -4.68 4.40
CA ILE A 382 12.01 -4.19 5.78
C ILE A 382 11.65 -2.70 5.82
N LYS A 383 11.64 -2.00 4.66
CA LYS A 383 11.25 -0.59 4.42
C LYS A 383 10.52 0.07 5.61
N GLY A 384 11.36 0.42 6.57
CA GLY A 384 11.08 1.17 7.78
C GLY A 384 12.41 1.87 8.00
N LYS A 385 12.36 3.19 8.17
CA LYS A 385 13.57 3.98 8.44
C LYS A 385 14.35 3.26 9.54
N HIS A 386 15.59 2.89 9.22
CA HIS A 386 16.51 2.30 10.18
C HIS A 386 16.60 3.22 11.39
N TRP A 387 16.17 2.72 12.54
CA TRP A 387 16.64 3.26 13.78
C TRP A 387 18.07 2.77 13.99
N HIS A 388 18.88 3.57 14.66
CA HIS A 388 20.12 3.09 15.23
C HIS A 388 19.80 2.68 16.66
N ILE A 389 19.69 1.37 16.94
CA ILE A 389 19.84 0.81 18.29
C ILE A 389 21.22 1.22 18.80
N THR A 390 21.29 2.35 19.51
CA THR A 390 22.40 2.66 20.40
C THR A 390 22.09 2.01 21.75
N HIS A 391 22.39 0.73 21.88
CA HIS A 391 22.54 0.10 23.19
C HIS A 391 24.01 -0.14 23.46
N ARG A 392 24.65 0.82 24.13
CA ARG A 392 25.69 0.48 25.10
C ARG A 392 25.01 0.22 26.43
N MET A 393 24.64 -1.04 26.62
CA MET A 393 24.52 -1.65 27.94
C MET A 393 25.90 -1.57 28.60
N LEU A 394 26.07 -0.77 29.66
CA LEU A 394 26.45 -1.24 31.00
C LEU A 394 26.80 -0.06 31.95
N CYS A 395 26.09 -0.03 33.09
CA CYS A 395 26.49 0.42 34.43
C CYS A 395 26.66 1.91 34.86
N MET A 396 25.88 2.23 35.91
CA MET A 396 26.20 3.05 37.10
C MET A 396 26.06 4.59 37.04
N THR A 397 24.86 5.08 37.41
CA THR A 397 24.56 6.13 38.45
C THR A 397 23.13 6.68 38.19
N GLY A 398 22.15 6.11 38.90
CA GLY A 398 20.77 5.95 38.44
C GLY A 398 19.80 7.15 38.45
N GLN A 399 20.25 8.40 38.54
CA GLN A 399 19.34 9.56 38.47
C GLN A 399 19.70 10.53 37.34
N THR A 400 20.99 10.77 37.09
CA THR A 400 21.47 11.68 36.03
C THR A 400 21.36 11.05 34.63
N ILE A 401 21.58 9.74 34.50
CA ILE A 401 21.44 9.01 33.24
C ILE A 401 19.97 8.89 32.80
N VAL A 402 19.06 8.68 33.76
CA VAL A 402 17.62 8.60 33.47
C VAL A 402 17.13 9.96 32.95
N LEU A 403 17.62 11.05 33.53
CA LEU A 403 17.34 12.42 33.09
C LEU A 403 17.88 12.69 31.69
N ALA A 404 19.16 12.40 31.44
CA ALA A 404 19.80 12.62 30.14
C ALA A 404 19.19 11.74 29.04
N GLY A 405 18.90 10.47 29.35
CA GLY A 405 18.24 9.54 28.43
C GLY A 405 16.80 9.95 28.12
N ALA A 406 16.03 10.41 29.12
CA ALA A 406 14.67 10.90 28.91
C ALA A 406 14.65 12.18 28.07
N VAL A 407 15.60 13.11 28.29
CA VAL A 407 15.70 14.36 27.51
C VAL A 407 16.14 14.09 26.07
N LEU A 408 17.16 13.25 25.84
CA LEU A 408 17.61 12.89 24.49
C LEU A 408 16.52 12.15 23.71
N LYS A 409 15.81 11.22 24.37
CA LYS A 409 14.68 10.53 23.76
C LYS A 409 13.53 11.50 23.45
N GLY A 410 13.14 12.34 24.41
CA GLY A 410 12.09 13.33 24.21
C GLY A 410 12.37 14.32 23.07
N ALA A 411 13.60 14.83 22.97
CA ALA A 411 14.00 15.72 21.87
C ALA A 411 13.89 15.03 20.50
N ARG A 412 14.20 13.74 20.44
CA ARG A 412 14.14 12.95 19.21
C ARG A 412 12.70 12.65 18.78
N GLU A 413 11.84 12.28 19.73
CA GLU A 413 10.40 12.07 19.52
C GLU A 413 9.71 13.33 18.99
N ILE A 414 10.07 14.51 19.52
CA ILE A 414 9.57 15.79 19.01
C ILE A 414 10.01 16.01 17.55
N GLY A 415 11.26 15.69 17.22
CA GLY A 415 11.75 15.72 15.84
C GLY A 415 10.96 14.78 14.91
N GLU A 416 10.60 13.59 15.39
CA GLU A 416 9.81 12.61 14.65
C GLU A 416 8.38 13.06 14.41
N MET A 417 7.70 13.56 15.44
CA MET A 417 6.36 14.14 15.32
C MET A 417 6.33 15.29 14.31
N CYS A 418 7.37 16.13 14.29
CA CYS A 418 7.52 17.22 13.31
C CYS A 418 7.76 16.70 11.89
N SER A 419 8.54 15.62 11.72
CA SER A 419 8.88 15.08 10.40
C SER A 419 7.76 14.26 9.74
N MET A 420 6.97 13.52 10.53
CA MET A 420 5.87 12.68 10.02
C MET A 420 4.53 13.41 9.98
N GLY A 421 4.41 14.51 10.75
CA GLY A 421 3.16 15.18 11.03
C GLY A 421 2.38 14.45 12.13
N PHE A 422 1.84 15.22 13.09
CA PHE A 422 1.18 14.72 14.30
C PHE A 422 0.10 13.66 14.03
N ARG A 423 -0.72 13.87 12.98
CA ARG A 423 -1.83 12.97 12.64
C ARG A 423 -1.37 11.62 12.11
N ASN A 424 -0.23 11.57 11.41
CA ASN A 424 0.33 10.31 10.91
C ASN A 424 1.06 9.57 12.02
N TYR A 425 1.76 10.28 12.91
CA TYR A 425 2.43 9.70 14.09
C TYR A 425 1.41 8.94 14.98
N VAL A 426 0.27 9.56 15.30
CA VAL A 426 -0.77 8.95 16.15
C VAL A 426 -1.49 7.78 15.47
N ASN A 427 -1.57 7.77 14.15
CA ASN A 427 -2.24 6.70 13.40
C ASN A 427 -1.33 5.49 13.09
N THR A 428 -0.10 5.47 13.58
CA THR A 428 0.85 4.38 13.32
C THR A 428 0.48 3.14 14.13
N ALA A 429 -0.11 2.14 13.47
CA ALA A 429 -0.50 0.88 14.10
C ALA A 429 0.64 -0.15 14.08
N GLY A 430 0.91 -0.84 15.19
CA GLY A 430 1.86 -1.96 15.24
C GLY A 430 2.82 -1.91 16.43
N THR A 431 4.03 -2.44 16.25
CA THR A 431 5.12 -2.47 17.25
C THR A 431 5.53 -1.08 17.73
N ILE A 432 5.33 -0.07 16.88
CA ILE A 432 5.57 1.36 17.12
C ILE A 432 4.70 1.90 18.27
N PHE A 433 3.54 1.31 18.56
CA PHE A 433 2.75 1.70 19.73
C PHE A 433 3.46 1.37 21.05
N LEU A 434 4.09 0.20 21.17
CA LEU A 434 4.84 -0.17 22.38
C LEU A 434 6.06 0.74 22.56
N GLU A 435 6.59 1.28 21.46
CA GLU A 435 7.63 2.32 21.48
C GLU A 435 7.07 3.66 21.97
N ASN A 436 5.87 4.06 21.53
CA ASN A 436 5.16 5.25 22.02
C ASN A 436 4.88 5.18 23.54
N LEU A 437 4.70 4.00 24.12
CA LEU A 437 4.61 3.84 25.60
C LEU A 437 5.89 4.27 26.29
N ALA A 438 7.06 4.01 25.69
CA ALA A 438 8.32 4.50 26.24
C ALA A 438 8.48 6.02 26.09
N SER A 439 7.88 6.62 25.06
CA SER A 439 7.82 8.08 24.90
C SER A 439 6.93 8.72 25.98
N ILE A 440 5.78 8.09 26.27
CA ILE A 440 4.89 8.47 27.40
C ILE A 440 5.63 8.32 28.74
N PHE A 441 6.39 7.24 28.93
CA PHE A 441 7.22 7.04 30.12
C PHE A 441 8.27 8.15 30.28
N CYS A 442 9.00 8.50 29.21
CA CYS A 442 9.99 9.57 29.24
C CYS A 442 9.37 10.95 29.50
N LEU A 443 8.21 11.24 28.91
CA LEU A 443 7.45 12.46 29.18
C LEU A 443 7.01 12.52 30.65
N GLY A 444 6.51 11.40 31.19
CA GLY A 444 6.12 11.28 32.60
C GLY A 444 7.29 11.58 33.54
N ILE A 445 8.47 11.02 33.26
CA ILE A 445 9.70 11.34 34.00
C ILE A 445 10.02 12.84 33.91
N PHE A 446 9.95 13.44 32.71
CA PHE A 446 10.22 14.87 32.54
C PHE A 446 9.27 15.75 33.36
N VAL A 447 7.98 15.42 33.38
CA VAL A 447 6.96 16.11 34.19
C VAL A 447 7.25 15.96 35.68
N VAL A 448 7.66 14.77 36.15
CA VAL A 448 8.07 14.55 37.56
C VAL A 448 9.21 15.50 37.96
N GLN A 449 10.14 15.79 37.06
CA GLN A 449 11.26 16.70 37.36
C GLN A 449 10.82 18.16 37.43
N ILE A 450 9.90 18.59 36.55
CA ILE A 450 9.29 19.92 36.65
C ILE A 450 8.56 20.06 37.98
N LEU A 451 7.76 19.06 38.36
CA LEU A 451 7.01 19.04 39.61
C LEU A 451 7.94 19.11 40.83
N ARG A 452 9.06 18.39 40.79
CA ARG A 452 10.11 18.43 41.81
C ARG A 452 10.76 19.81 41.93
N LEU A 453 11.04 20.48 40.81
CA LEU A 453 11.56 21.85 40.80
C LEU A 453 10.55 22.86 41.37
N THR A 454 9.26 22.67 41.10
CA THR A 454 8.18 23.50 41.66
C THR A 454 7.78 23.15 43.10
N LYS A 455 8.41 22.13 43.72
CA LYS A 455 8.14 21.62 45.07
C LYS A 455 6.69 21.16 45.31
N LEU A 456 6.02 20.63 44.29
CA LEU A 456 4.66 20.10 44.36
C LEU A 456 4.68 18.57 44.61
N SER A 457 4.92 18.15 45.85
CA SER A 457 5.16 16.74 46.22
C SER A 457 3.95 15.80 46.05
N GLU A 458 2.72 16.32 46.19
CA GLU A 458 1.49 15.53 46.00
C GLU A 458 1.32 15.09 44.54
N TYR A 459 1.48 16.03 43.60
CA TYR A 459 1.39 15.75 42.18
C TYR A 459 2.59 14.95 41.66
N GLU A 460 3.77 15.15 42.24
CA GLU A 460 4.97 14.36 41.93
C GLU A 460 4.71 12.86 42.13
N SER A 461 4.17 12.50 43.29
CA SER A 461 3.90 11.11 43.67
C SER A 461 2.85 10.46 42.76
N LEU A 462 1.82 11.22 42.37
CA LEU A 462 0.78 10.77 41.45
C LEU A 462 1.35 10.49 40.06
N VAL A 463 2.08 11.44 39.48
CA VAL A 463 2.65 11.27 38.12
C VAL A 463 3.71 10.16 38.12
N LEU A 464 4.51 10.05 39.18
CA LEU A 464 5.49 8.97 39.31
C LEU A 464 4.83 7.59 39.36
N ALA A 465 3.71 7.45 40.07
CA ALA A 465 2.97 6.18 40.14
C ALA A 465 2.49 5.72 38.76
N PHE A 466 1.82 6.60 38.00
CA PHE A 466 1.36 6.27 36.64
C PHE A 466 2.53 6.00 35.68
N THR A 467 3.59 6.81 35.76
CA THR A 467 4.79 6.63 34.94
C THR A 467 5.45 5.28 35.22
N SER A 468 5.54 4.86 36.49
CA SER A 468 6.12 3.57 36.86
C SER A 468 5.35 2.39 36.24
N LEU A 469 4.02 2.46 36.21
CA LEU A 469 3.16 1.44 35.61
C LEU A 469 3.37 1.32 34.10
N VAL A 470 3.48 2.46 33.40
CA VAL A 470 3.80 2.50 31.96
C VAL A 470 5.19 1.90 31.68
N GLY A 471 6.16 2.19 32.55
CA GLY A 471 7.51 1.63 32.47
C GLY A 471 7.54 0.10 32.55
N TRP A 472 6.76 -0.50 33.46
CA TRP A 472 6.60 -1.96 33.53
C TRP A 472 5.91 -2.53 32.29
N GLY A 473 4.92 -1.82 31.74
CA GLY A 473 4.27 -2.19 30.47
C GLY A 473 5.24 -2.22 29.28
N TYR A 474 6.28 -1.37 29.29
CA TYR A 474 7.30 -1.35 28.23
C TYR A 474 8.16 -2.62 28.19
N ILE A 475 8.23 -3.43 29.26
CA ILE A 475 8.98 -4.69 29.26
C ILE A 475 8.50 -5.66 28.17
N PHE A 476 7.20 -5.61 27.83
CA PHE A 476 6.65 -6.46 26.77
C PHE A 476 7.33 -6.25 25.42
N PHE A 477 7.84 -5.05 25.14
CA PHE A 477 8.64 -4.76 23.94
C PHE A 477 9.88 -5.65 23.86
N PHE A 478 10.64 -5.79 24.96
CA PHE A 478 11.85 -6.62 25.01
C PHE A 478 11.56 -8.11 24.93
N THR A 479 10.33 -8.53 25.26
CA THR A 479 9.91 -9.94 25.14
C THR A 479 9.40 -10.30 23.75
N MET A 480 9.23 -9.32 22.86
CA MET A 480 8.73 -9.52 21.50
C MET A 480 9.64 -10.39 20.59
N PRO A 481 10.98 -10.31 20.66
CA PRO A 481 11.85 -11.07 19.75
C PRO A 481 11.83 -12.59 19.98
N PHE A 482 11.49 -13.04 21.20
CA PHE A 482 11.52 -14.45 21.54
C PHE A 482 10.36 -15.21 20.87
N ARG A 483 10.68 -16.40 20.33
CA ARG A 483 9.72 -17.27 19.62
C ARG A 483 8.50 -17.63 20.46
N PHE A 484 8.72 -17.84 21.76
CA PHE A 484 7.66 -18.25 22.67
C PHE A 484 6.76 -17.07 23.02
N THR A 485 7.31 -15.95 23.50
CA THR A 485 6.52 -14.81 24.04
C THR A 485 6.05 -13.80 22.98
N GLY A 486 6.78 -13.63 21.88
CA GLY A 486 6.50 -12.60 20.87
C GLY A 486 5.09 -12.63 20.28
N PRO A 487 4.62 -13.78 19.75
CA PRO A 487 3.25 -13.95 19.27
C PRO A 487 2.19 -13.58 20.31
N PHE A 488 2.41 -13.93 21.58
CA PHE A 488 1.46 -13.60 22.67
C PHE A 488 1.41 -12.11 22.95
N VAL A 489 2.55 -11.41 22.94
CA VAL A 489 2.60 -9.94 23.13
C VAL A 489 1.85 -9.22 22.01
N ILE A 490 2.08 -9.62 20.76
CA ILE A 490 1.36 -9.07 19.59
C ILE A 490 -0.15 -9.29 19.72
N MET A 491 -0.54 -10.46 20.24
CA MET A 491 -1.94 -10.83 20.42
C MET A 491 -2.61 -10.02 21.53
N ILE A 492 -1.98 -9.92 22.71
CA ILE A 492 -2.47 -9.09 23.82
C ILE A 492 -2.68 -7.65 23.35
N TYR A 493 -1.72 -7.09 22.60
CA TYR A 493 -1.84 -5.74 22.07
C TYR A 493 -3.04 -5.56 21.13
N LYS A 494 -3.20 -6.45 20.14
CA LYS A 494 -4.31 -6.39 19.18
C LYS A 494 -5.67 -6.54 19.87
N MET A 495 -5.77 -7.43 20.85
CA MET A 495 -6.97 -7.61 21.66
C MET A 495 -7.29 -6.35 22.49
N LEU A 496 -6.28 -5.72 23.10
CA LEU A 496 -6.49 -4.57 23.97
C LEU A 496 -6.92 -3.31 23.21
N PHE A 497 -6.44 -3.08 21.99
CA PHE A 497 -6.81 -1.87 21.23
C PHE A 497 -8.11 -2.02 20.45
N ASN A 498 -8.32 -3.15 19.78
CA ASN A 498 -9.47 -3.31 18.89
C ASN A 498 -10.69 -3.91 19.59
N ASP A 499 -10.48 -4.89 20.46
CA ASP A 499 -11.57 -5.67 21.04
C ASP A 499 -12.02 -5.10 22.39
N VAL A 500 -11.07 -4.74 23.26
CA VAL A 500 -11.38 -4.12 24.56
C VAL A 500 -12.00 -2.73 24.38
N LEU A 501 -11.63 -1.94 23.36
CA LEU A 501 -12.26 -0.63 23.15
C LEU A 501 -13.74 -0.76 22.74
N ARG A 502 -14.06 -1.69 21.83
CA ARG A 502 -15.46 -1.99 21.44
C ARG A 502 -16.27 -2.49 22.64
N PHE A 503 -15.64 -3.33 23.47
CA PHE A 503 -16.20 -3.78 24.73
C PHE A 503 -16.47 -2.61 25.70
N CYS A 504 -15.51 -1.70 25.90
CA CYS A 504 -15.66 -0.54 26.77
C CYS A 504 -16.80 0.39 26.33
N ILE A 505 -17.02 0.55 25.02
CA ILE A 505 -18.14 1.36 24.50
C ILE A 505 -19.48 0.74 24.88
N ILE A 506 -19.68 -0.56 24.59
CA ILE A 506 -20.92 -1.27 24.93
C ILE A 506 -21.13 -1.26 26.44
N HIS A 507 -20.07 -1.52 27.20
CA HIS A 507 -20.12 -1.52 28.66
C HIS A 507 -20.52 -0.15 29.23
N THR A 508 -19.98 0.94 28.70
CA THR A 508 -20.29 2.31 29.17
C THR A 508 -21.77 2.65 28.96
N ILE A 509 -22.39 2.18 27.87
CA ILE A 509 -23.84 2.38 27.62
C ILE A 509 -24.68 1.70 28.70
N PHE A 510 -24.39 0.44 29.03
CA PHE A 510 -25.10 -0.28 30.09
C PHE A 510 -24.80 0.31 31.47
N LEU A 511 -23.54 0.65 31.75
CA LEU A 511 -23.13 1.27 33.01
C LEU A 511 -23.86 2.58 33.27
N ALA A 512 -23.98 3.44 32.25
CA ALA A 512 -24.73 4.70 32.34
C ALA A 512 -26.23 4.46 32.57
N GLY A 513 -26.83 3.50 31.86
CA GLY A 513 -28.26 3.16 31.99
C GLY A 513 -28.63 2.63 33.38
N PHE A 514 -27.86 1.67 33.90
CA PHE A 514 -28.09 1.13 35.25
C PHE A 514 -27.77 2.15 36.34
N SER A 515 -26.69 2.92 36.19
CA SER A 515 -26.35 3.99 37.13
C SER A 515 -27.46 5.04 37.24
N GLN A 516 -28.07 5.44 36.12
CA GLN A 516 -29.21 6.34 36.12
C GLN A 516 -30.42 5.72 36.84
N ALA A 517 -30.73 4.44 36.59
CA ALA A 517 -31.83 3.74 37.25
C ALA A 517 -31.64 3.67 38.77
N PHE A 518 -30.44 3.33 39.24
CA PHE A 518 -30.13 3.32 40.67
C PHE A 518 -30.16 4.73 41.27
N PHE A 519 -29.63 5.74 40.58
CA PHE A 519 -29.67 7.12 41.06
C PHE A 519 -31.11 7.60 41.34
N ILE A 520 -32.05 7.26 40.44
CA ILE A 520 -33.47 7.57 40.61
C ILE A 520 -34.07 6.82 41.81
N LEU A 521 -33.68 5.56 42.01
CA LEU A 521 -34.25 4.69 43.05
C LEU A 521 -33.77 5.05 44.46
N PHE A 522 -32.55 5.58 44.59
CA PHE A 522 -31.93 5.89 45.89
C PHE A 522 -32.10 7.35 46.35
N ASN A 523 -32.26 8.33 45.45
CA ASN A 523 -32.43 9.78 45.71
C ASN A 523 -31.66 10.32 46.94
N GLU A 524 -32.13 11.37 47.64
CA GLU A 524 -31.39 12.10 48.71
C GLU A 524 -30.89 11.24 49.90
N ASN A 525 -31.33 9.99 50.04
CA ASN A 525 -30.92 9.08 51.13
C ASN A 525 -29.89 8.02 50.71
N GLY A 526 -29.40 8.00 49.47
CA GLY A 526 -28.40 7.04 49.01
C GLY A 526 -27.32 7.64 48.12
N PHE A 527 -26.21 6.91 47.91
CA PHE A 527 -24.96 7.18 47.15
C PHE A 527 -24.35 8.60 47.12
N GLY A 528 -25.00 9.68 47.54
CA GLY A 528 -24.45 11.04 47.58
C GLY A 528 -24.34 11.73 46.21
N GLY A 529 -24.74 11.09 45.11
CA GLY A 529 -24.75 11.68 43.76
C GLY A 529 -24.73 10.68 42.61
N PHE A 530 -24.91 11.19 41.38
CA PHE A 530 -24.89 10.38 40.16
C PHE A 530 -23.51 9.72 39.92
N LEU A 531 -22.42 10.44 40.17
CA LEU A 531 -21.05 9.90 40.00
C LEU A 531 -20.78 8.73 40.95
N SER A 532 -21.31 8.79 42.17
CA SER A 532 -21.22 7.69 43.13
C SER A 532 -22.06 6.48 42.72
N SER A 533 -23.20 6.71 42.05
CA SER A 533 -24.00 5.63 41.47
C SER A 533 -23.24 4.95 40.32
N ILE A 534 -22.51 5.73 39.50
CA ILE A 534 -21.59 5.18 38.48
C ILE A 534 -20.49 4.37 39.17
N LYS A 535 -19.85 4.91 40.22
CA LYS A 535 -18.80 4.22 40.97
C LYS A 535 -19.30 2.89 41.53
N GLN A 536 -20.50 2.86 42.13
CA GLN A 536 -21.05 1.63 42.69
C GLN A 536 -21.39 0.59 41.62
N CYS A 537 -21.96 1.00 40.48
CA CYS A 537 -22.21 0.09 39.37
C CYS A 537 -20.90 -0.46 38.78
N PHE A 538 -19.86 0.38 38.72
CA PHE A 538 -18.53 -0.03 38.25
C PHE A 538 -17.84 -0.99 39.23
N LEU A 539 -17.98 -0.79 40.54
CA LEU A 539 -17.51 -1.75 41.54
C LEU A 539 -18.30 -3.06 41.47
N GLY A 540 -19.61 -2.97 41.19
CA GLY A 540 -20.48 -4.13 40.92
C GLY A 540 -20.02 -4.97 39.74
N LEU A 541 -19.47 -4.35 38.68
CA LEU A 541 -18.82 -5.07 37.56
C LEU A 541 -17.63 -5.91 38.05
N LEU A 542 -16.84 -5.41 38.98
CA LEU A 542 -15.68 -6.10 39.55
C LEU A 542 -16.07 -7.17 40.59
N GLY A 543 -17.37 -7.36 40.84
CA GLY A 543 -17.89 -8.30 41.82
C GLY A 543 -17.94 -7.76 43.25
N GLU A 544 -17.66 -6.46 43.45
CA GLU A 544 -17.75 -5.82 44.75
C GLU A 544 -19.11 -5.12 44.88
N PHE A 545 -20.02 -5.76 45.61
CA PHE A 545 -21.35 -5.21 45.90
C PHE A 545 -21.66 -5.30 47.38
N ASP A 546 -22.00 -4.16 47.97
CA ASP A 546 -22.49 -4.09 49.34
C ASP A 546 -24.03 -4.15 49.32
N LEU A 547 -24.57 -5.32 49.64
CA LEU A 547 -26.01 -5.60 49.61
C LEU A 547 -26.79 -4.71 50.60
N ASP A 548 -26.14 -4.28 51.68
CA ASP A 548 -26.77 -3.47 52.73
C ASP A 548 -27.18 -2.09 52.22
N TYR A 549 -26.43 -1.54 51.26
CA TYR A 549 -26.82 -0.29 50.59
C TYR A 549 -28.06 -0.47 49.72
N TYR A 550 -28.20 -1.61 49.05
CA TYR A 550 -29.33 -1.84 48.14
C TYR A 550 -30.63 -2.12 48.90
N ILE A 551 -30.53 -2.80 50.05
CA ILE A 551 -31.67 -3.09 50.93
C ILE A 551 -32.19 -1.84 51.63
N LYS A 552 -31.32 -0.86 51.92
CA LYS A 552 -31.71 0.43 52.53
C LYS A 552 -32.40 1.40 51.57
N GLY A 553 -32.57 1.03 50.30
CA GLY A 553 -33.24 1.84 49.28
C GLY A 553 -34.72 2.06 49.55
N ARG A 554 -35.31 3.10 48.92
CA ARG A 554 -36.72 3.46 49.06
C ARG A 554 -37.68 2.29 48.75
N HIS A 555 -37.30 1.46 47.77
CA HIS A 555 -37.99 0.24 47.41
C HIS A 555 -36.98 -0.93 47.38
N PRO A 556 -36.76 -1.63 48.50
CA PRO A 556 -35.72 -2.65 48.63
C PRO A 556 -35.85 -3.77 47.59
N LEU A 557 -37.08 -4.21 47.33
CA LEU A 557 -37.35 -5.26 46.35
C LEU A 557 -36.92 -4.83 44.93
N ALA A 558 -37.30 -3.62 44.51
CA ALA A 558 -36.96 -3.10 43.19
C ALA A 558 -35.44 -2.90 43.02
N SER A 559 -34.76 -2.43 44.07
CA SER A 559 -33.30 -2.24 44.08
C SER A 559 -32.56 -3.56 43.90
N VAL A 560 -32.95 -4.59 44.65
CA VAL A 560 -32.34 -5.92 44.59
C VAL A 560 -32.65 -6.60 43.25
N THR A 561 -33.86 -6.47 42.72
CA THR A 561 -34.19 -7.00 41.39
C THR A 561 -33.36 -6.32 40.30
N LEU A 562 -33.21 -5.00 40.34
CA LEU A 562 -32.36 -4.26 39.38
C LEU A 562 -30.89 -4.65 39.50
N LEU A 563 -30.39 -4.91 40.71
CA LEU A 563 -29.03 -5.41 40.94
C LEU A 563 -28.83 -6.80 40.33
N ILE A 564 -29.78 -7.72 40.51
CA ILE A 564 -29.73 -9.06 39.90
C ILE A 564 -29.76 -8.94 38.37
N CYS A 565 -30.64 -8.10 37.82
CA CYS A 565 -30.69 -7.85 36.38
C CYS A 565 -29.37 -7.26 35.87
N HIS A 566 -28.77 -6.31 36.60
CA HIS A 566 -27.48 -5.73 36.26
C HIS A 566 -26.38 -6.79 36.22
N ILE A 567 -26.28 -7.63 37.25
CA ILE A 567 -25.30 -8.73 37.32
C ILE A 567 -25.50 -9.70 36.16
N VAL A 568 -26.74 -10.16 35.91
CA VAL A 568 -27.02 -11.12 34.82
C VAL A 568 -26.68 -10.52 33.45
N VAL A 569 -27.11 -9.29 33.18
CA VAL A 569 -26.84 -8.61 31.90
C VAL A 569 -25.34 -8.39 31.71
N ILE A 570 -24.63 -7.95 32.73
CA ILE A 570 -23.18 -7.79 32.72
C ILE A 570 -22.49 -9.13 32.52
N THR A 571 -22.79 -10.15 33.32
CA THR A 571 -22.11 -11.44 33.23
C THR A 571 -22.38 -12.13 31.89
N ILE A 572 -23.62 -12.14 31.39
CA ILE A 572 -23.97 -12.81 30.13
C ILE A 572 -23.45 -12.04 28.92
N LEU A 573 -23.64 -10.71 28.86
CA LEU A 573 -23.19 -9.94 27.69
C LEU A 573 -21.67 -9.80 27.65
N LEU A 574 -21.02 -9.59 28.80
CA LEU A 574 -19.58 -9.33 28.82
C LEU A 574 -18.77 -10.60 28.57
N LEU A 575 -19.12 -11.74 29.17
CA LEU A 575 -18.40 -12.99 28.88
C LEU A 575 -18.62 -13.43 27.43
N ASN A 576 -19.86 -13.39 26.93
CA ASN A 576 -20.15 -13.92 25.60
C ASN A 576 -19.58 -13.06 24.47
N LEU A 577 -19.62 -11.72 24.59
CA LEU A 577 -19.03 -10.84 23.60
C LEU A 577 -17.49 -10.84 23.66
N LEU A 578 -16.91 -10.88 24.87
CA LEU A 578 -15.46 -10.91 25.04
C LEU A 578 -14.84 -12.22 24.53
N ILE A 579 -15.45 -13.38 24.84
CA ILE A 579 -14.98 -14.69 24.37
C ILE A 579 -15.09 -14.80 22.85
N ALA A 580 -16.19 -14.33 22.25
CA ALA A 580 -16.38 -14.37 20.80
C ALA A 580 -15.33 -13.51 20.06
N MET A 581 -15.14 -12.26 20.48
CA MET A 581 -14.17 -11.36 19.85
C MET A 581 -12.72 -11.82 20.05
N MET A 582 -12.37 -12.27 21.27
CA MET A 582 -11.02 -12.80 21.53
C MET A 582 -10.74 -14.10 20.77
N GLY A 583 -11.75 -14.95 20.55
CA GLY A 583 -11.61 -16.18 19.77
C GLY A 583 -11.21 -15.93 18.33
N ASP A 584 -11.90 -15.01 17.65
CA ASP A 584 -11.63 -14.68 16.24
C ASP A 584 -10.28 -13.96 16.08
N THR A 585 -10.00 -12.96 16.92
CA THR A 585 -8.71 -12.24 16.90
C THR A 585 -7.56 -13.19 17.23
N TYR A 586 -7.72 -14.12 18.16
CA TYR A 586 -6.70 -15.14 18.47
C TYR A 586 -6.38 -16.00 17.23
N ALA A 587 -7.41 -16.48 16.53
CA ALA A 587 -7.24 -17.32 15.35
C ALA A 587 -6.51 -16.58 14.22
N ASP A 588 -6.91 -15.33 13.95
CA ASP A 588 -6.31 -14.49 12.90
C ASP A 588 -4.87 -14.07 13.22
N VAL A 589 -4.61 -13.71 14.48
CA VAL A 589 -3.26 -13.37 14.94
C VAL A 589 -2.38 -14.60 14.90
N LYS A 590 -2.83 -15.77 15.37
CA LYS A 590 -2.03 -17.01 15.31
C LYS A 590 -1.61 -17.36 13.89
N LYS A 591 -2.49 -17.18 12.90
CA LYS A 591 -2.18 -17.41 11.48
C LYS A 591 -1.12 -16.44 10.93
N SER A 592 -1.08 -15.21 11.43
CA SER A 592 -0.18 -14.15 10.95
C SER A 592 1.08 -13.97 11.83
N ALA A 593 1.08 -14.48 13.06
CA ALA A 593 2.10 -14.23 14.06
C ALA A 593 3.45 -14.83 13.70
N ALA A 594 3.47 -16.02 13.08
CA ALA A 594 4.73 -16.62 12.62
C ALA A 594 5.44 -15.72 11.59
N LYS A 595 4.69 -15.19 10.62
CA LYS A 595 5.22 -14.28 9.59
C LYS A 595 5.72 -12.96 10.20
N LEU A 596 4.93 -12.38 11.11
CA LEU A 596 5.30 -11.14 11.79
C LEU A 596 6.53 -11.34 12.68
N TRP A 597 6.61 -12.46 13.38
CA TRP A 597 7.79 -12.82 14.19
C TRP A 597 9.05 -12.98 13.34
N HIS A 598 8.98 -13.63 12.17
CA HIS A 598 10.11 -13.71 11.24
C HIS A 598 10.53 -12.32 10.73
N LEU A 599 9.57 -11.45 10.42
CA LEU A 599 9.84 -10.08 9.97
C LEU A 599 10.53 -9.23 11.04
N GLU A 600 10.05 -9.24 12.28
CA GLU A 600 10.67 -8.50 13.38
C GLU A 600 12.06 -9.05 13.72
N ARG A 601 12.25 -10.37 13.66
CA ARG A 601 13.59 -10.97 13.81
C ARG A 601 14.56 -10.51 12.73
N ALA A 602 14.12 -10.48 11.47
CA ALA A 602 14.95 -10.00 10.37
C ALA A 602 15.28 -8.50 10.54
N ARG A 603 14.32 -7.69 11.03
CA ARG A 603 14.54 -6.27 11.33
C ARG A 603 15.61 -6.07 12.39
N ILE A 604 15.53 -6.78 13.52
CA ILE A 604 16.51 -6.68 14.60
C ILE A 604 17.89 -7.16 14.12
N ALA A 605 17.95 -8.27 13.38
CA ALA A 605 19.22 -8.78 12.85
C ALA A 605 19.90 -7.77 11.91
N LEU A 606 19.12 -7.16 11.00
CA LEU A 606 19.60 -6.11 10.09
C LEU A 606 20.10 -4.88 10.84
N GLU A 607 19.43 -4.50 11.93
CA GLU A 607 19.82 -3.36 12.75
C GLU A 607 21.10 -3.62 13.54
N ILE A 608 21.25 -4.83 14.10
CA ILE A 608 22.49 -5.28 14.73
C ILE A 608 23.65 -5.24 13.72
N GLU A 609 23.43 -5.76 12.51
CA GLU A 609 24.44 -5.77 11.45
C GLU A 609 24.82 -4.35 11.02
N ASN A 610 23.84 -3.45 10.84
CA ASN A 610 24.08 -2.04 10.56
C ASN A 610 24.89 -1.33 11.66
N GLY A 611 24.77 -1.75 12.91
CA GLY A 611 25.55 -1.25 14.05
C GLY A 611 26.98 -1.78 14.13
N MET A 612 27.33 -2.86 13.43
CA MET A 612 28.68 -3.43 13.40
C MET A 612 29.61 -2.65 12.46
N SER A 613 30.89 -2.58 12.81
CA SER A 613 31.94 -2.06 11.94
C SER A 613 32.24 -3.02 10.78
N SER A 614 32.75 -2.51 9.65
CA SER A 614 33.06 -3.32 8.46
C SER A 614 34.06 -4.44 8.72
N SER A 615 34.94 -4.29 9.73
CA SER A 615 35.89 -5.34 10.15
C SER A 615 35.21 -6.46 10.95
N GLU A 616 34.26 -6.12 11.83
CA GLU A 616 33.50 -7.10 12.61
C GLU A 616 32.58 -7.94 11.71
N ARG A 617 31.99 -7.33 10.67
CA ARG A 617 31.16 -8.04 9.68
C ARG A 617 31.94 -9.08 8.87
N LYS A 618 33.22 -8.83 8.59
CA LYS A 618 34.09 -9.71 7.79
C LYS A 618 34.85 -10.74 8.61
N SER A 619 34.65 -10.79 9.92
CA SER A 619 35.29 -11.76 10.81
C SER A 619 34.87 -13.19 10.48
N ASP A 620 35.82 -14.13 10.49
CA ASP A 620 35.57 -15.56 10.25
C ASP A 620 34.58 -16.16 11.27
N VAL A 621 34.47 -15.59 12.46
CA VAL A 621 33.48 -16.00 13.48
C VAL A 621 32.04 -15.81 12.98
N ASN A 622 31.81 -14.84 12.10
CA ASN A 622 30.51 -14.51 11.52
C ASN A 622 30.32 -15.13 10.12
N LYS A 623 31.15 -16.11 9.73
CA LYS A 623 31.08 -16.74 8.41
C LYS A 623 29.92 -17.74 8.35
N TYR A 624 28.91 -17.43 7.54
CA TYR A 624 27.73 -18.27 7.29
C TYR A 624 27.61 -18.75 5.83
N TRP A 625 28.63 -18.48 5.00
CA TRP A 625 28.59 -18.68 3.56
C TRP A 625 29.83 -19.44 3.06
N VAL A 626 29.68 -20.04 1.88
CA VAL A 626 30.71 -20.80 1.17
C VAL A 626 31.11 -20.06 -0.10
N ASP A 627 32.43 -20.04 -0.40
CA ASP A 627 32.95 -19.51 -1.66
C ASP A 627 32.97 -20.61 -2.73
N VAL A 628 32.33 -20.37 -3.87
CA VAL A 628 32.41 -21.22 -5.04
C VAL A 628 32.78 -20.34 -6.23
N LYS A 629 34.01 -20.51 -6.75
CA LYS A 629 34.54 -19.78 -7.91
C LYS A 629 34.56 -18.24 -7.75
N GLY A 630 34.75 -17.74 -6.54
CA GLY A 630 34.79 -16.30 -6.24
C GLY A 630 33.41 -15.68 -6.04
N GLU A 631 32.34 -16.48 -6.06
CA GLU A 631 30.97 -16.08 -5.72
C GLU A 631 30.56 -16.73 -4.39
N ARG A 632 29.75 -16.02 -3.59
CA ARG A 632 29.31 -16.51 -2.28
C ARG A 632 27.94 -17.16 -2.35
N TYR A 633 27.83 -18.26 -1.64
CA TYR A 633 26.62 -19.04 -1.55
C TYR A 633 26.24 -19.34 -0.10
N LEU A 634 24.95 -19.25 0.19
CA LEU A 634 24.35 -19.82 1.38
C LEU A 634 24.01 -21.28 1.10
N GLN A 635 24.52 -22.18 1.93
CA GLN A 635 24.22 -23.60 1.85
C GLN A 635 22.92 -23.89 2.62
N VAL A 636 21.92 -24.42 1.91
CA VAL A 636 20.63 -24.77 2.49
C VAL A 636 20.32 -26.23 2.19
N GLU A 637 20.15 -27.02 3.26
CA GLU A 637 19.69 -28.40 3.16
C GLU A 637 18.16 -28.42 3.14
N GLN A 638 17.60 -29.06 2.12
CA GLN A 638 16.17 -29.29 1.97
C GLN A 638 15.91 -30.79 2.04
N VAL A 639 14.90 -31.18 2.83
CA VAL A 639 14.41 -32.55 2.91
C VAL A 639 13.09 -32.61 2.18
N ALA A 640 13.03 -33.38 1.09
CA ALA A 640 11.79 -33.65 0.37
C ALA A 640 10.92 -34.62 1.18
N ASP A 641 9.67 -34.25 1.45
CA ASP A 641 8.68 -35.14 2.05
C ASP A 641 8.21 -36.14 0.98
N ASP A 642 8.31 -37.45 1.24
CA ASP A 642 7.99 -38.56 0.32
C ASP A 642 6.58 -38.55 -0.31
N ARG A 643 5.69 -37.64 0.12
CA ARG A 643 4.30 -37.56 -0.38
C ARG A 643 4.17 -36.85 -1.73
N SER A 644 5.16 -36.08 -2.19
CA SER A 644 5.09 -35.43 -3.51
C SER A 644 5.53 -36.36 -4.66
N ASN A 645 6.46 -37.27 -4.42
CA ASN A 645 7.01 -38.15 -5.46
C ASN A 645 6.05 -39.29 -5.86
N LEU A 646 5.02 -39.57 -5.06
CA LEU A 646 3.99 -40.57 -5.38
C LEU A 646 2.94 -40.10 -6.41
N LYS A 647 2.93 -38.82 -6.81
CA LYS A 647 1.98 -38.31 -7.82
C LYS A 647 2.54 -38.22 -9.24
N GLU A 648 3.86 -38.29 -9.42
CA GLU A 648 4.49 -38.19 -10.75
C GLU A 648 5.05 -39.54 -11.25
N GLY A 649 4.91 -40.63 -10.48
CA GLY A 649 5.44 -41.96 -10.81
C GLY A 649 4.41 -43.00 -11.24
N LYS A 650 3.36 -42.63 -11.98
CA LYS A 650 2.46 -43.60 -12.67
C LYS A 650 1.92 -43.06 -13.99
N ALA A 651 2.76 -43.07 -15.02
CA ALA A 651 2.35 -43.31 -16.40
C ALA A 651 3.62 -43.67 -17.19
N GLU A 652 3.50 -44.68 -18.06
CA GLU A 652 4.54 -45.27 -18.93
C GLU A 652 5.36 -46.41 -18.31
N ASP A 653 4.70 -47.57 -18.25
CA ASP A 653 5.23 -48.87 -18.71
C ASP A 653 4.03 -49.78 -18.99
N ASP A 654 3.58 -49.77 -20.26
CA ASP A 654 3.03 -50.90 -21.05
C ASP A 654 2.67 -50.41 -22.46
#